data_AF-A0AAW4N6G4-F1
#
_entry.id   AF-A0AAW4N6G4-F1
#
_cell.length_a   1.000
_cell.length_b   1.000
_cell.length_c   1.000
_cell.angle_alpha   90.00
_cell.angle_beta   90.00
_cell.angle_gamma   90.00
#
_symmetry.space_group_name_H-M   'P 1'
#
loop_
_entity.id
_entity.type
_entity.pdbx_description
1 polymer ?
#
loop_
_entity_poly.entity_id
_entity_poly.type
_entity_poly.pdbx_seq_one_letter_code
_entity_poly.pdbx_strand_id
1 'polypeptide(L)'
;NYIGGVPNSAKMWTAFSKGDFGPYFGTWAPFYNIHKMYAGLRDAWLYCGNEQAKNLFLKFCDWAVDITHDLSDGQMEKMLGNEHGGMNEVLADAYAITGEQKYLNCARRFSHKLLLVPMEEGKDCLDNMHANTQIPKVIGYQRIAELAHDVQYHNASEYFWEIVTRQRSLALGGNSRREHFPTKETCIDYINDIDGPESCNTYNMLKLTEDLNRVKPDGMYGDFYETAMFNHILSAQHPQHGGYVYFTSARPRHYRNYSAPNKAMWCCVGTGMENHGKYGQFVWTHDKGVKAEDDALYVNLFVASELNWKDRKMILRQQTAFPYAETSVIEVTKGKGTFILKVRKPSWCDNFTVTGVGFDINSYEEKGFVCIKRKWKKGDKLKISMPMHASIKPMVNVPQYVAIMYGPILLGMKTGTEDMRSLIADDSRFGQYAGGKKLPLNKAPILLPKHLNDIAKDLKPISGKPLHFKLGTHMENAIEGELQPFFEIHDSRYMMYWLALGENEYRNYMEKLAAEERESQELEARTVDKVSPGEQQPETDHRMEADATEHGNTEGVFFRDAKDGHFFSYLMQTKGESNLSLQLKFWGQDEWRTSEFDIYIDNQLLTSVNNSHRWRTTQFKTVDYAIPSEFVKGKEEVRVKFVAHKGKQVGQIYGVRLVKN
;
A
#
# COMPACT_ATOMS: atom_id res chain seq x y z
N ASN A 1 -4.55 22.19 -26.98
CA ASN A 1 -5.01 20.96 -27.69
C ASN A 1 -5.13 19.81 -26.70
N TYR A 2 -6.13 18.94 -26.85
CA TYR A 2 -6.26 17.73 -26.01
C TYR A 2 -5.34 16.60 -26.51
N ILE A 3 -4.77 15.82 -25.59
CA ILE A 3 -3.99 14.60 -25.84
C ILE A 3 -4.42 13.54 -24.81
N GLY A 4 -4.96 12.39 -25.23
CA GLY A 4 -5.28 11.32 -24.29
C GLY A 4 -6.07 10.16 -24.90
N GLY A 5 -5.98 9.00 -24.26
CA GLY A 5 -6.62 7.74 -24.69
C GLY A 5 -7.99 7.46 -24.07
N VAL A 6 -8.57 8.40 -23.32
CA VAL A 6 -9.84 8.20 -22.61
C VAL A 6 -11.00 8.03 -23.63
N PRO A 7 -11.77 6.92 -23.60
CA PRO A 7 -12.91 6.72 -24.48
C PRO A 7 -13.96 7.84 -24.35
N ASN A 8 -14.57 8.24 -25.47
CA ASN A 8 -15.56 9.33 -25.53
C ASN A 8 -15.10 10.69 -24.97
N SER A 9 -13.78 10.89 -24.80
CA SER A 9 -13.16 12.11 -24.24
C SER A 9 -13.71 13.42 -24.81
N ALA A 10 -13.92 13.54 -26.13
CA ALA A 10 -14.49 14.74 -26.74
C ALA A 10 -15.88 15.10 -26.17
N LYS A 11 -16.77 14.11 -25.98
CA LYS A 11 -18.10 14.33 -25.36
C LYS A 11 -17.96 14.67 -23.88
N MET A 12 -17.10 13.93 -23.17
CA MET A 12 -16.88 14.12 -21.73
C MET A 12 -16.34 15.51 -21.40
N TRP A 13 -15.28 15.96 -22.07
CA TRP A 13 -14.67 17.26 -21.82
C TRP A 13 -15.58 18.43 -22.25
N THR A 14 -16.39 18.26 -23.30
CA THR A 14 -17.40 19.26 -23.73
C THR A 14 -18.55 19.43 -22.74
N ALA A 15 -18.87 18.38 -21.98
CA ALA A 15 -19.82 18.47 -20.86
C ALA A 15 -19.15 19.09 -19.62
N PHE A 16 -17.95 18.60 -19.28
CA PHE A 16 -17.15 19.06 -18.15
C PHE A 16 -16.90 20.58 -18.17
N SER A 17 -16.52 21.16 -19.32
CA SER A 17 -16.27 22.60 -19.45
C SER A 17 -17.51 23.47 -19.25
N LYS A 18 -18.71 22.88 -19.28
CA LYS A 18 -20.00 23.53 -19.01
C LYS A 18 -20.50 23.27 -17.59
N GLY A 19 -19.69 22.63 -16.74
CA GLY A 19 -20.05 22.22 -15.39
C GLY A 19 -20.90 20.94 -15.30
N ASP A 20 -21.19 20.26 -16.41
CA ASP A 20 -21.80 18.94 -16.39
C ASP A 20 -20.73 17.87 -16.14
N PHE A 21 -20.59 17.48 -14.88
CA PHE A 21 -19.67 16.44 -14.46
C PHE A 21 -20.27 15.02 -14.51
N GLY A 22 -21.52 14.83 -14.98
CA GLY A 22 -22.13 13.50 -15.10
C GLY A 22 -21.28 12.52 -15.92
N PRO A 23 -20.89 12.87 -17.16
CA PRO A 23 -19.99 12.05 -17.98
C PRO A 23 -18.58 11.88 -17.37
N TYR A 24 -18.12 12.84 -16.57
CA TYR A 24 -16.80 12.82 -15.93
C TYR A 24 -16.75 11.84 -14.75
N PHE A 25 -17.77 11.83 -13.88
CA PHE A 25 -17.90 10.82 -12.81
C PHE A 25 -18.27 9.44 -13.34
N GLY A 26 -18.97 9.37 -14.48
CA GLY A 26 -19.20 8.12 -15.22
C GLY A 26 -17.96 7.55 -15.93
N THR A 27 -16.80 8.22 -15.84
CA THR A 27 -15.54 7.80 -16.47
C THR A 27 -14.47 7.52 -15.41
N TRP A 28 -13.73 6.42 -15.58
CA TRP A 28 -12.68 6.02 -14.63
C TRP A 28 -11.48 6.97 -14.68
N ALA A 29 -11.30 7.73 -13.59
CA ALA A 29 -10.12 8.55 -13.29
C ALA A 29 -9.52 9.33 -14.49
N PRO A 30 -10.31 10.12 -15.25
CA PRO A 30 -9.86 10.69 -16.52
C PRO A 30 -8.74 11.73 -16.37
N PHE A 31 -8.69 12.49 -15.27
CA PHE A 31 -7.56 13.38 -14.98
C PHE A 31 -6.31 12.59 -14.56
N TYR A 32 -6.41 11.54 -13.74
CA TYR A 32 -5.28 10.66 -13.43
C TYR A 32 -4.65 10.03 -14.69
N ASN A 33 -5.48 9.66 -15.67
CA ASN A 33 -5.04 9.11 -16.94
C ASN A 33 -4.17 10.13 -17.70
N ILE A 34 -4.72 11.33 -17.96
CA ILE A 34 -3.96 12.36 -18.70
C ILE A 34 -2.80 12.96 -17.90
N HIS A 35 -2.85 12.96 -16.57
CA HIS A 35 -1.71 13.31 -15.70
C HIS A 35 -0.44 12.51 -16.08
N LYS A 36 -0.56 11.23 -16.46
CA LYS A 36 0.59 10.44 -16.95
C LYS A 36 1.14 10.97 -18.28
N MET A 37 0.28 11.49 -19.15
CA MET A 37 0.68 12.14 -20.41
C MET A 37 1.38 13.48 -20.15
N TYR A 38 0.92 14.28 -19.19
CA TYR A 38 1.63 15.49 -18.75
C TYR A 38 3.02 15.17 -18.21
N ALA A 39 3.12 14.25 -17.25
CA ALA A 39 4.39 13.83 -16.67
C ALA A 39 5.35 13.28 -17.75
N GLY A 40 4.90 12.33 -18.58
CA GLY A 40 5.72 11.76 -19.65
C GLY A 40 6.21 12.78 -20.68
N LEU A 41 5.39 13.78 -21.04
CA LEU A 41 5.81 14.87 -21.94
C LEU A 41 6.81 15.84 -21.28
N ARG A 42 6.62 16.16 -19.99
CA ARG A 42 7.57 16.94 -19.19
C ARG A 42 8.90 16.21 -19.07
N ASP A 43 8.87 14.92 -18.75
CA ASP A 43 10.04 14.11 -18.41
C ASP A 43 10.86 13.76 -19.65
N ALA A 44 10.20 13.50 -20.80
CA ALA A 44 10.87 13.41 -22.09
C ALA A 44 11.63 14.71 -22.48
N TRP A 45 11.17 15.88 -22.02
CA TRP A 45 11.94 17.11 -22.15
C TRP A 45 13.06 17.21 -21.10
N LEU A 46 12.75 17.06 -19.81
CA LEU A 46 13.71 17.24 -18.72
C LEU A 46 14.92 16.29 -18.82
N TYR A 47 14.69 15.01 -19.09
CA TYR A 47 15.74 13.98 -19.10
C TYR A 47 16.38 13.75 -20.48
N CYS A 48 15.68 14.05 -21.57
CA CYS A 48 16.15 13.76 -22.94
C CYS A 48 16.28 14.99 -23.86
N GLY A 49 15.97 16.20 -23.38
CA GLY A 49 16.07 17.44 -24.16
C GLY A 49 15.03 17.57 -25.28
N ASN A 50 13.93 16.80 -25.24
CA ASN A 50 12.93 16.77 -26.31
C ASN A 50 12.05 18.05 -26.30
N GLU A 51 12.48 19.08 -27.04
CA GLU A 51 11.72 20.33 -27.19
C GLU A 51 10.36 20.13 -27.90
N GLN A 52 10.14 19.06 -28.68
CA GLN A 52 8.78 18.76 -29.18
C GLN A 52 7.87 18.33 -28.03
N ALA A 53 8.35 17.48 -27.12
CA ALA A 53 7.59 17.05 -25.95
C ALA A 53 7.23 18.23 -25.03
N LYS A 54 8.18 19.15 -24.78
CA LYS A 54 7.96 20.44 -24.09
C LYS A 54 6.86 21.29 -24.74
N ASN A 55 6.92 21.45 -26.06
CA ASN A 55 5.93 22.24 -26.81
C ASN A 55 4.54 21.59 -26.79
N LEU A 56 4.45 20.25 -26.71
CA LEU A 56 3.19 19.54 -26.52
C LEU A 56 2.68 19.65 -25.07
N PHE A 57 3.58 19.52 -24.09
CA PHE A 57 3.29 19.70 -22.66
C PHE A 57 2.65 21.07 -22.38
N LEU A 58 3.30 22.17 -22.78
CA LEU A 58 2.78 23.52 -22.53
C LEU A 58 1.43 23.74 -23.22
N LYS A 59 1.27 23.32 -24.48
CA LYS A 59 -0.01 23.37 -25.23
C LYS A 59 -1.12 22.47 -24.70
N PHE A 60 -0.78 21.55 -23.79
CA PHE A 60 -1.73 20.72 -23.07
C PHE A 60 -2.03 21.32 -21.68
N CYS A 61 -1.07 22.02 -21.06
CA CYS A 61 -1.29 22.82 -19.85
C CYS A 61 -2.18 24.03 -20.14
N ASP A 62 -2.02 24.67 -21.31
CA ASP A 62 -2.98 25.65 -21.84
C ASP A 62 -4.40 25.07 -21.87
N TRP A 63 -4.57 23.87 -22.44
CA TRP A 63 -5.88 23.20 -22.48
C TRP A 63 -6.44 22.88 -21.07
N ALA A 64 -5.60 22.60 -20.07
CA ALA A 64 -6.06 22.41 -18.70
C ALA A 64 -6.53 23.73 -18.05
N VAL A 65 -5.90 24.86 -18.39
CA VAL A 65 -6.36 26.20 -18.02
C VAL A 65 -7.69 26.50 -18.72
N ASP A 66 -7.76 26.33 -20.04
CA ASP A 66 -8.97 26.59 -20.85
C ASP A 66 -10.17 25.77 -20.36
N ILE A 67 -10.02 24.46 -20.19
CA ILE A 67 -11.12 23.54 -19.85
C ILE A 67 -11.65 23.73 -18.42
N THR A 68 -10.94 24.48 -17.57
CA THR A 68 -11.34 24.81 -16.19
C THR A 68 -11.62 26.30 -15.97
N HIS A 69 -11.46 27.14 -16.99
CA HIS A 69 -11.56 28.61 -16.88
C HIS A 69 -12.90 29.06 -16.30
N ASP A 70 -14.01 28.64 -16.93
CA ASP A 70 -15.38 29.10 -16.60
C ASP A 70 -16.00 28.35 -15.40
N LEU A 71 -15.30 27.40 -14.80
CA LEU A 71 -15.77 26.69 -13.60
C LEU A 71 -15.60 27.57 -12.36
N SER A 72 -16.58 27.58 -11.46
CA SER A 72 -16.39 28.14 -10.11
C SER A 72 -15.48 27.26 -9.25
N ASP A 73 -14.90 27.80 -8.18
CA ASP A 73 -14.04 27.00 -7.30
C ASP A 73 -14.81 25.90 -6.53
N GLY A 74 -16.11 26.09 -6.29
CA GLY A 74 -16.99 25.00 -5.80
C GLY A 74 -17.23 23.89 -6.82
N GLN A 75 -17.18 24.19 -8.13
CA GLN A 75 -17.19 23.19 -9.19
C GLN A 75 -15.82 22.49 -9.33
N MET A 76 -14.71 23.22 -9.13
CA MET A 76 -13.37 22.62 -9.06
C MET A 76 -13.27 21.64 -7.89
N GLU A 77 -13.58 22.07 -6.67
CA GLU A 77 -13.54 21.19 -5.49
C GLU A 77 -14.45 19.96 -5.66
N LYS A 78 -15.64 20.13 -6.26
CA LYS A 78 -16.52 19.00 -6.59
C LYS A 78 -15.85 18.00 -7.56
N MET A 79 -15.25 18.45 -8.66
CA MET A 79 -14.66 17.51 -9.65
C MET A 79 -13.37 16.83 -9.15
N LEU A 80 -12.66 17.47 -8.21
CA LEU A 80 -11.50 16.87 -7.53
C LEU A 80 -11.88 15.71 -6.58
N GLY A 81 -13.17 15.44 -6.38
CA GLY A 81 -13.68 14.21 -5.77
C GLY A 81 -13.41 12.94 -6.60
N ASN A 82 -13.16 13.06 -7.91
CA ASN A 82 -12.65 11.95 -8.75
C ASN A 82 -11.12 12.03 -8.87
N GLU A 83 -10.45 10.90 -9.12
CA GLU A 83 -8.99 10.84 -9.09
C GLU A 83 -8.34 11.61 -10.25
N HIS A 84 -7.48 12.57 -9.87
CA HIS A 84 -6.76 13.46 -10.77
C HIS A 84 -5.23 13.29 -10.71
N GLY A 85 -4.69 12.53 -9.76
CA GLY A 85 -3.25 12.44 -9.54
C GLY A 85 -2.61 13.82 -9.30
N GLY A 86 -1.37 14.01 -9.75
CA GLY A 86 -0.59 15.26 -9.61
C GLY A 86 -0.88 16.30 -10.70
N MET A 87 -2.15 16.53 -11.06
CA MET A 87 -2.48 17.60 -12.02
C MET A 87 -2.00 18.98 -11.53
N ASN A 88 -2.01 19.22 -10.23
CA ASN A 88 -1.45 20.43 -9.62
C ASN A 88 0.09 20.49 -9.71
N GLU A 89 0.80 19.36 -9.56
CA GLU A 89 2.26 19.26 -9.74
C GLU A 89 2.68 19.69 -11.15
N VAL A 90 2.08 19.07 -12.19
CA VAL A 90 2.47 19.34 -13.59
C VAL A 90 2.09 20.76 -14.06
N LEU A 91 1.02 21.35 -13.51
CA LEU A 91 0.68 22.76 -13.74
C LEU A 91 1.66 23.70 -13.02
N ALA A 92 2.15 23.34 -11.84
CA ALA A 92 3.20 24.09 -11.15
C ALA A 92 4.54 24.02 -11.92
N ASP A 93 4.88 22.88 -12.53
CA ASP A 93 6.04 22.77 -13.44
C ASP A 93 5.89 23.63 -14.71
N ALA A 94 4.69 23.74 -15.28
CA ALA A 94 4.45 24.64 -16.41
C ALA A 94 4.71 26.11 -16.02
N TYR A 95 4.39 26.52 -14.79
CA TYR A 95 4.82 27.82 -14.24
C TYR A 95 6.34 27.89 -14.09
N ALA A 96 7.00 26.88 -13.51
CA ALA A 96 8.46 26.85 -13.34
C ALA A 96 9.25 26.95 -14.68
N ILE A 97 8.65 26.48 -15.78
CA ILE A 97 9.23 26.52 -17.13
C ILE A 97 9.04 27.88 -17.84
N THR A 98 7.99 28.64 -17.49
CA THR A 98 7.53 29.80 -18.29
C THR A 98 7.45 31.13 -17.54
N GLY A 99 7.26 31.10 -16.21
CA GLY A 99 6.87 32.26 -15.41
C GLY A 99 5.41 32.71 -15.59
N GLU A 100 4.60 32.03 -16.41
CA GLU A 100 3.20 32.43 -16.63
C GLU A 100 2.31 32.08 -15.42
N GLN A 101 1.91 33.09 -14.66
CA GLN A 101 1.09 32.95 -13.45
C GLN A 101 -0.22 32.16 -13.66
N LYS A 102 -0.74 32.08 -14.89
CA LYS A 102 -1.94 31.30 -15.25
C LYS A 102 -1.81 29.83 -14.84
N TYR A 103 -0.64 29.21 -15.00
CA TYR A 103 -0.45 27.80 -14.65
C TYR A 103 -0.37 27.59 -13.13
N LEU A 104 0.30 28.47 -12.38
CA LEU A 104 0.35 28.42 -10.91
C LEU A 104 -1.02 28.68 -10.27
N ASN A 105 -1.81 29.59 -10.85
CA ASN A 105 -3.20 29.77 -10.46
C ASN A 105 -4.03 28.50 -10.71
N CYS A 106 -3.87 27.87 -11.88
CA CYS A 106 -4.55 26.61 -12.19
C CYS A 106 -4.12 25.46 -11.25
N ALA A 107 -2.82 25.35 -10.95
CA ALA A 107 -2.29 24.38 -9.98
C ALA A 107 -2.93 24.52 -8.59
N ARG A 108 -3.05 25.75 -8.08
CA ARG A 108 -3.76 26.04 -6.81
C ARG A 108 -5.26 25.69 -6.86
N ARG A 109 -5.92 25.81 -8.02
CA ARG A 109 -7.32 25.39 -8.24
C ARG A 109 -7.50 23.88 -8.40
N PHE A 110 -6.46 23.15 -8.83
CA PHE A 110 -6.40 21.69 -8.80
C PHE A 110 -5.99 21.11 -7.43
N SER A 111 -5.79 21.95 -6.39
CA SER A 111 -5.29 21.51 -5.08
C SER A 111 -6.44 21.35 -4.07
N HIS A 112 -6.97 20.13 -4.00
CA HIS A 112 -8.19 19.70 -3.28
C HIS A 112 -8.24 20.08 -1.79
N LYS A 113 -9.16 20.98 -1.42
CA LYS A 113 -9.22 21.59 -0.08
C LYS A 113 -9.65 20.62 1.02
N LEU A 114 -10.49 19.62 0.69
CA LEU A 114 -10.87 18.51 1.57
C LEU A 114 -9.67 17.74 2.13
N LEU A 115 -8.54 17.68 1.40
CA LEU A 115 -7.28 17.12 1.90
C LEU A 115 -6.31 18.21 2.40
N LEU A 116 -6.18 19.33 1.68
CA LEU A 116 -5.22 20.37 2.04
C LEU A 116 -5.49 20.98 3.42
N VAL A 117 -6.72 21.44 3.68
CA VAL A 117 -7.05 22.23 4.88
C VAL A 117 -6.85 21.43 6.18
N PRO A 118 -7.31 20.16 6.32
CA PRO A 118 -7.00 19.37 7.51
C PRO A 118 -5.48 19.18 7.73
N MET A 119 -4.70 19.02 6.66
CA MET A 119 -3.24 18.86 6.76
C MET A 119 -2.53 20.18 7.15
N GLU A 120 -3.00 21.33 6.64
CA GLU A 120 -2.56 22.67 7.10
C GLU A 120 -2.84 22.89 8.59
N GLU A 121 -3.97 22.36 9.09
CA GLU A 121 -4.39 22.42 10.50
C GLU A 121 -3.74 21.34 11.40
N GLY A 122 -2.88 20.46 10.86
CA GLY A 122 -2.25 19.38 11.62
C GLY A 122 -3.23 18.28 12.08
N LYS A 123 -4.27 17.99 11.27
CA LYS A 123 -5.32 17.01 11.53
C LYS A 123 -5.26 15.86 10.51
N ASP A 124 -4.98 14.65 10.99
CA ASP A 124 -5.07 13.44 10.17
C ASP A 124 -6.54 13.15 9.80
N CYS A 125 -6.85 13.20 8.51
CA CYS A 125 -8.16 12.87 7.93
C CYS A 125 -8.11 11.64 7.01
N LEU A 126 -7.02 10.87 6.99
CA LEU A 126 -6.72 9.90 5.94
C LEU A 126 -7.48 8.56 6.05
N ASP A 127 -8.18 8.31 7.16
CA ASP A 127 -8.88 7.04 7.39
C ASP A 127 -9.85 6.70 6.26
N ASN A 128 -9.68 5.50 5.70
CA ASN A 128 -10.42 4.96 4.56
C ASN A 128 -10.34 5.78 3.26
N MET A 129 -9.38 6.71 3.12
CA MET A 129 -9.06 7.32 1.82
C MET A 129 -8.20 6.38 0.96
N HIS A 130 -8.49 6.31 -0.35
CA HIS A 130 -7.60 5.67 -1.33
C HIS A 130 -6.24 6.38 -1.29
N ALA A 131 -5.17 5.66 -0.94
CA ALA A 131 -3.91 6.27 -0.53
C ALA A 131 -3.15 6.84 -1.74
N ASN A 132 -3.09 6.08 -2.83
CA ASN A 132 -2.44 6.50 -4.08
C ASN A 132 -3.14 7.72 -4.73
N THR A 133 -4.43 7.94 -4.46
CA THR A 133 -5.13 9.17 -4.88
C THR A 133 -4.61 10.40 -4.13
N GLN A 134 -4.24 10.28 -2.85
CA GLN A 134 -3.92 11.45 -2.02
C GLN A 134 -2.46 11.89 -2.19
N ILE A 135 -1.50 10.96 -2.19
CA ILE A 135 -0.06 11.30 -2.16
C ILE A 135 0.35 12.22 -3.34
N PRO A 136 -0.09 12.00 -4.61
CA PRO A 136 0.23 12.89 -5.73
C PRO A 136 -0.33 14.31 -5.59
N LYS A 137 -1.46 14.49 -4.89
CA LYS A 137 -1.98 15.83 -4.59
C LYS A 137 -1.00 16.60 -3.71
N VAL A 138 -0.46 15.91 -2.69
CA VAL A 138 0.49 16.45 -1.71
C VAL A 138 1.86 16.74 -2.32
N ILE A 139 2.33 15.89 -3.24
CA ILE A 139 3.50 16.21 -4.09
C ILE A 139 3.28 17.53 -4.82
N GLY A 140 2.10 17.71 -5.45
CA GLY A 140 1.72 18.99 -6.05
C GLY A 140 1.55 20.14 -5.05
N TYR A 141 1.19 19.88 -3.79
CA TYR A 141 1.16 20.93 -2.74
C TYR A 141 2.58 21.41 -2.43
N GLN A 142 3.51 20.49 -2.15
CA GLN A 142 4.92 20.81 -1.93
C GLN A 142 5.52 21.52 -3.15
N ARG A 143 5.16 21.11 -4.38
CA ARG A 143 5.63 21.76 -5.61
C ARG A 143 5.12 23.19 -5.78
N ILE A 144 3.88 23.47 -5.36
CA ILE A 144 3.35 24.85 -5.26
C ILE A 144 4.10 25.64 -4.16
N ALA A 145 4.35 25.01 -3.01
CA ALA A 145 5.05 25.64 -1.89
C ALA A 145 6.46 26.12 -2.26
N GLU A 146 7.22 25.31 -2.99
CA GLU A 146 8.53 25.69 -3.53
C GLU A 146 8.49 26.95 -4.39
N LEU A 147 7.55 26.98 -5.35
CA LEU A 147 7.52 27.94 -6.45
C LEU A 147 6.77 29.25 -6.09
N ALA A 148 5.96 29.22 -5.04
CA ALA A 148 5.22 30.37 -4.53
C ALA A 148 5.69 30.83 -3.13
N HIS A 149 6.67 30.13 -2.53
CA HIS A 149 7.10 30.28 -1.13
C HIS A 149 5.94 30.16 -0.12
N ASP A 150 5.02 29.22 -0.41
CA ASP A 150 3.74 29.07 0.29
C ASP A 150 3.87 28.12 1.49
N VAL A 151 4.09 28.71 2.68
CA VAL A 151 4.35 27.98 3.92
C VAL A 151 3.19 27.08 4.34
N GLN A 152 1.94 27.42 4.01
CA GLN A 152 0.78 26.58 4.35
C GLN A 152 0.82 25.25 3.58
N TYR A 153 1.08 25.33 2.28
CA TYR A 153 1.23 24.15 1.41
C TYR A 153 2.45 23.31 1.79
N HIS A 154 3.55 23.93 2.27
CA HIS A 154 4.70 23.19 2.81
C HIS A 154 4.35 22.45 4.10
N ASN A 155 3.75 23.14 5.08
CA ASN A 155 3.37 22.54 6.37
C ASN A 155 2.41 21.37 6.20
N ALA A 156 1.41 21.50 5.32
CA ALA A 156 0.50 20.40 4.97
C ALA A 156 1.23 19.19 4.37
N SER A 157 2.28 19.44 3.58
CA SER A 157 3.07 18.39 2.92
C SER A 157 4.02 17.70 3.89
N GLU A 158 4.66 18.44 4.79
CA GLU A 158 5.48 17.90 5.87
C GLU A 158 4.62 17.08 6.86
N TYR A 159 3.49 17.62 7.31
CA TYR A 159 2.57 16.92 8.21
C TYR A 159 2.02 15.62 7.60
N PHE A 160 1.55 15.65 6.34
CA PHE A 160 1.12 14.45 5.64
C PHE A 160 2.24 13.39 5.55
N TRP A 161 3.46 13.82 5.24
CA TRP A 161 4.61 12.92 5.20
C TRP A 161 4.91 12.30 6.58
N GLU A 162 4.87 13.09 7.65
CA GLU A 162 5.09 12.60 9.01
C GLU A 162 4.03 11.57 9.44
N ILE A 163 2.73 11.85 9.26
CA ILE A 163 1.68 10.90 9.67
C ILE A 163 1.73 9.62 8.84
N VAL A 164 2.02 9.70 7.54
CA VAL A 164 2.11 8.50 6.69
C VAL A 164 3.33 7.66 7.06
N THR A 165 4.52 8.26 7.13
CA THR A 165 5.77 7.51 7.40
C THR A 165 5.86 6.98 8.83
N ARG A 166 5.35 7.73 9.83
CA ARG A 166 5.43 7.36 11.26
C ARG A 166 4.24 6.54 11.74
N GLN A 167 3.02 6.74 11.19
CA GLN A 167 1.77 6.17 11.73
C GLN A 167 0.94 5.34 10.73
N ARG A 168 1.31 5.25 9.44
CA ARG A 168 0.55 4.46 8.43
C ARG A 168 1.39 3.52 7.56
N SER A 169 2.72 3.61 7.61
CA SER A 169 3.67 2.71 6.93
C SER A 169 4.12 1.51 7.78
N LEU A 170 4.33 0.37 7.12
CA LEU A 170 4.90 -0.86 7.67
C LEU A 170 6.44 -0.84 7.71
N ALA A 171 7.05 -1.95 8.13
CA ALA A 171 8.51 -2.10 8.26
C ALA A 171 9.26 -1.81 6.95
N LEU A 172 8.78 -2.31 5.81
CA LEU A 172 9.32 -2.03 4.48
C LEU A 172 9.09 -0.60 3.95
N GLY A 173 8.51 0.30 4.74
CA GLY A 173 8.20 1.69 4.34
C GLY A 173 6.91 1.88 3.54
N GLY A 174 6.37 0.81 2.93
CA GLY A 174 5.07 0.82 2.25
C GLY A 174 3.87 1.01 3.17
N ASN A 175 2.78 1.56 2.65
CA ASN A 175 1.52 1.87 3.35
C ASN A 175 0.29 1.43 2.53
N SER A 176 -0.89 1.59 3.13
CA SER A 176 -2.22 1.14 2.64
C SER A 176 -2.43 -0.37 2.71
N ARG A 177 -3.68 -0.80 2.90
CA ARG A 177 -4.15 -2.18 2.67
C ARG A 177 -5.41 -2.13 1.83
N ARG A 178 -5.57 -3.02 0.84
CA ARG A 178 -6.57 -2.87 -0.23
C ARG A 178 -6.54 -1.45 -0.83
N GLU A 179 -5.35 -0.91 -1.11
CA GLU A 179 -5.10 0.45 -1.68
C GLU A 179 -5.49 1.64 -0.78
N HIS A 180 -6.21 1.41 0.32
CA HIS A 180 -6.74 2.47 1.19
C HIS A 180 -5.90 2.61 2.46
N PHE A 181 -5.74 3.84 2.96
CA PHE A 181 -5.20 4.08 4.30
C PHE A 181 -6.18 3.50 5.32
N PRO A 182 -5.80 2.49 6.11
CA PRO A 182 -7.29 1.67 7.46
C PRO A 182 -7.51 2.71 8.57
N THR A 183 -8.50 2.52 9.42
CA THR A 183 -8.50 3.11 10.77
C THR A 183 -7.43 2.43 11.65
N LYS A 184 -7.27 2.87 12.90
CA LYS A 184 -6.31 2.23 13.82
C LYS A 184 -6.73 0.80 14.19
N GLU A 185 -8.03 0.59 14.35
CA GLU A 185 -8.68 -0.66 14.75
C GLU A 185 -8.61 -1.72 13.64
N THR A 186 -8.62 -1.29 12.38
CA THR A 186 -8.58 -2.15 11.20
C THR A 186 -7.16 -2.49 10.73
N CYS A 187 -6.11 -2.04 11.42
CA CYS A 187 -4.72 -2.33 11.02
C CYS A 187 -4.36 -3.82 11.09
N ILE A 188 -5.11 -4.64 11.84
CA ILE A 188 -4.98 -6.11 11.83
C ILE A 188 -5.25 -6.73 10.44
N ASP A 189 -5.96 -6.02 9.55
CA ASP A 189 -6.22 -6.50 8.19
C ASP A 189 -4.95 -6.58 7.33
N TYR A 190 -3.83 -5.97 7.73
CA TYR A 190 -2.50 -6.26 7.13
C TYR A 190 -2.06 -7.73 7.29
N ILE A 191 -2.59 -8.45 8.28
CA ILE A 191 -2.33 -9.88 8.53
C ILE A 191 -3.44 -10.75 7.94
N ASN A 192 -4.68 -10.26 7.90
CA ASN A 192 -5.83 -11.01 7.38
C ASN A 192 -5.89 -10.98 5.84
N ASP A 193 -5.71 -9.81 5.23
CA ASP A 193 -5.77 -9.62 3.80
C ASP A 193 -4.46 -10.01 3.12
N ILE A 194 -4.55 -10.33 1.82
CA ILE A 194 -3.36 -10.52 0.97
C ILE A 194 -2.93 -9.19 0.31
N ASP A 195 -3.81 -8.19 0.33
CA ASP A 195 -3.64 -6.90 -0.30
C ASP A 195 -2.94 -5.94 0.67
N GLY A 196 -1.65 -6.23 0.91
CA GLY A 196 -0.75 -5.37 1.69
C GLY A 196 -0.42 -4.04 0.98
N PRO A 197 0.69 -3.38 1.34
CA PRO A 197 1.10 -2.14 0.70
C PRO A 197 1.18 -2.17 -0.83
N GLU A 198 0.55 -1.18 -1.47
CA GLU A 198 0.66 -0.90 -2.91
C GLU A 198 2.02 -0.27 -3.25
N SER A 199 2.67 -0.74 -4.31
CA SER A 199 4.00 -0.23 -4.71
C SER A 199 3.99 1.22 -5.22
N CYS A 200 2.91 1.69 -5.87
CA CYS A 200 2.80 3.11 -6.27
C CYS A 200 2.91 4.07 -5.08
N ASN A 201 2.33 3.71 -3.93
CA ASN A 201 2.30 4.58 -2.76
C ASN A 201 3.72 4.84 -2.28
N THR A 202 4.58 3.84 -2.36
CA THR A 202 6.00 4.00 -2.01
C THR A 202 6.75 4.81 -3.05
N TYR A 203 6.52 4.60 -4.35
CA TYR A 203 7.06 5.47 -5.40
C TYR A 203 6.70 6.96 -5.14
N ASN A 204 5.44 7.24 -4.82
CA ASN A 204 4.94 8.60 -4.60
C ASN A 204 5.44 9.18 -3.25
N MET A 205 5.53 8.37 -2.20
CA MET A 205 6.12 8.79 -0.92
C MET A 205 7.62 9.08 -1.04
N LEU A 206 8.37 8.31 -1.84
CA LEU A 206 9.78 8.62 -2.13
C LEU A 206 9.89 9.97 -2.85
N LYS A 207 9.05 10.23 -3.86
CA LYS A 207 9.03 11.52 -4.57
C LYS A 207 8.71 12.70 -3.64
N LEU A 208 7.71 12.56 -2.76
CA LEU A 208 7.42 13.57 -1.72
C LEU A 208 8.61 13.75 -0.74
N THR A 209 9.33 12.68 -0.43
CA THR A 209 10.55 12.72 0.40
C THR A 209 11.67 13.51 -0.27
N GLU A 210 11.83 13.38 -1.59
CA GLU A 210 12.79 14.15 -2.39
C GLU A 210 12.45 15.65 -2.39
N ASP A 211 11.17 15.99 -2.62
CA ASP A 211 10.69 17.37 -2.71
C ASP A 211 10.71 18.10 -1.34
N LEU A 212 10.44 17.39 -0.23
CA LEU A 212 10.59 17.94 1.12
C LEU A 212 12.08 18.15 1.48
N ASN A 213 12.92 17.13 1.25
CA ASN A 213 14.36 17.22 1.52
C ASN A 213 15.07 18.28 0.65
N ARG A 214 14.55 18.57 -0.55
CA ARG A 214 15.06 19.65 -1.43
C ARG A 214 14.83 21.06 -0.84
N VAL A 215 13.76 21.26 -0.07
CA VAL A 215 13.47 22.55 0.59
C VAL A 215 14.14 22.64 1.97
N LYS A 216 14.20 21.52 2.69
CA LYS A 216 14.56 21.47 4.10
C LYS A 216 15.37 20.20 4.40
N PRO A 217 16.66 20.13 4.01
CA PRO A 217 17.46 18.92 4.15
C PRO A 217 17.53 18.40 5.60
N ASP A 218 17.15 17.15 5.81
CA ASP A 218 17.15 16.49 7.13
C ASP A 218 17.36 14.97 6.96
N GLY A 219 18.25 14.38 7.77
CA GLY A 219 18.65 12.97 7.67
C GLY A 219 17.48 11.99 7.74
N MET A 220 16.39 12.34 8.43
CA MET A 220 15.19 11.50 8.53
C MET A 220 14.52 11.20 7.18
N TYR A 221 14.65 12.10 6.20
CA TYR A 221 14.20 11.84 4.83
C TYR A 221 15.05 10.76 4.17
N GLY A 222 16.36 10.75 4.42
CA GLY A 222 17.28 9.69 4.00
C GLY A 222 17.03 8.35 4.68
N ASP A 223 16.69 8.34 5.97
CA ASP A 223 16.33 7.11 6.70
C ASP A 223 15.06 6.44 6.15
N PHE A 224 14.02 7.24 5.86
CA PHE A 224 12.82 6.72 5.19
C PHE A 224 13.11 6.29 3.75
N TYR A 225 13.83 7.10 2.96
CA TYR A 225 14.15 6.78 1.56
C TYR A 225 14.94 5.47 1.47
N GLU A 226 15.97 5.30 2.30
CA GLU A 226 16.76 4.07 2.41
C GLU A 226 15.90 2.86 2.74
N THR A 227 15.05 2.97 3.78
CA THR A 227 14.15 1.90 4.22
C THR A 227 13.17 1.50 3.11
N ALA A 228 12.52 2.46 2.46
CA ALA A 228 11.51 2.22 1.43
C ALA A 228 12.12 1.72 0.11
N MET A 229 13.30 2.24 -0.28
CA MET A 229 14.02 1.84 -1.48
C MET A 229 14.51 0.39 -1.39
N PHE A 230 15.23 0.02 -0.33
CA PHE A 230 15.77 -1.34 -0.19
C PHE A 230 14.69 -2.38 0.06
N ASN A 231 13.66 -2.08 0.86
CA ASN A 231 12.75 -3.12 1.33
C ASN A 231 11.47 -3.25 0.50
N HIS A 232 10.97 -2.19 -0.13
CA HIS A 232 9.77 -2.26 -0.98
C HIS A 232 10.08 -2.05 -2.46
N ILE A 233 10.78 -0.98 -2.86
CA ILE A 233 10.99 -0.71 -4.29
C ILE A 233 11.90 -1.76 -4.94
N LEU A 234 12.99 -2.17 -4.27
CA LEU A 234 13.88 -3.22 -4.78
C LEU A 234 13.23 -4.61 -4.78
N SER A 235 12.33 -4.91 -3.82
CA SER A 235 11.61 -6.19 -3.74
C SER A 235 10.39 -6.28 -4.68
N ALA A 236 9.96 -5.14 -5.24
CA ALA A 236 8.79 -4.99 -6.12
C ALA A 236 9.06 -5.25 -7.61
N GLN A 237 10.25 -5.72 -8.00
CA GLN A 237 10.53 -6.24 -9.35
C GLN A 237 11.25 -7.59 -9.24
N HIS A 238 10.89 -8.57 -10.05
CA HIS A 238 11.60 -9.85 -10.06
C HIS A 238 13.00 -9.72 -10.72
N PRO A 239 14.12 -10.00 -10.03
CA PRO A 239 15.45 -9.64 -10.52
C PRO A 239 15.95 -10.44 -11.73
N GLN A 240 15.43 -11.64 -11.99
CA GLN A 240 15.82 -12.46 -13.16
C GLN A 240 14.94 -12.22 -14.41
N HIS A 241 13.61 -12.38 -14.31
CA HIS A 241 12.71 -12.26 -15.46
C HIS A 241 11.98 -10.89 -15.58
N GLY A 242 12.22 -9.95 -14.67
CA GLY A 242 11.52 -8.67 -14.63
C GLY A 242 10.04 -8.78 -14.26
N GLY A 243 9.30 -7.68 -14.38
CA GLY A 243 7.89 -7.61 -14.00
C GLY A 243 7.70 -7.15 -12.55
N TYR A 244 6.65 -6.36 -12.35
CA TYR A 244 6.42 -5.53 -11.17
C TYR A 244 5.34 -6.09 -10.26
N VAL A 245 5.52 -5.92 -8.96
CA VAL A 245 4.54 -6.23 -7.92
C VAL A 245 3.49 -5.12 -7.85
N TYR A 246 2.23 -5.48 -7.57
CA TYR A 246 1.20 -4.52 -7.18
C TYR A 246 1.11 -4.42 -5.65
N PHE A 247 0.78 -5.53 -5.00
CA PHE A 247 0.64 -5.64 -3.54
C PHE A 247 1.76 -6.48 -2.93
N THR A 248 2.50 -5.90 -1.98
CA THR A 248 3.43 -6.66 -1.15
C THR A 248 2.70 -7.14 0.10
N SER A 249 2.09 -8.34 0.02
CA SER A 249 1.35 -8.96 1.13
C SER A 249 2.17 -8.98 2.42
N ALA A 250 1.60 -8.52 3.54
CA ALA A 250 2.18 -8.66 4.88
C ALA A 250 1.66 -9.91 5.63
N ARG A 251 0.59 -10.55 5.12
CA ARG A 251 0.04 -11.80 5.66
C ARG A 251 1.09 -12.93 5.74
N PRO A 252 1.28 -13.56 6.90
CA PRO A 252 2.17 -14.70 7.07
C PRO A 252 1.89 -15.84 6.08
N ARG A 253 2.94 -16.27 5.36
CA ARG A 253 2.95 -17.38 4.39
C ARG A 253 2.05 -17.17 3.18
N HIS A 254 1.76 -15.92 2.83
CA HIS A 254 1.34 -15.59 1.46
C HIS A 254 2.55 -15.21 0.60
N TYR A 255 2.30 -14.87 -0.66
CA TYR A 255 3.31 -14.49 -1.65
C TYR A 255 2.85 -13.22 -2.37
N ARG A 256 3.70 -12.69 -3.26
CA ARG A 256 3.38 -11.58 -4.17
C ARG A 256 3.57 -12.04 -5.62
N ASN A 257 2.77 -11.51 -6.53
CA ASN A 257 2.81 -11.81 -7.96
C ASN A 257 3.51 -10.71 -8.76
N TYR A 258 3.77 -10.98 -10.04
CA TYR A 258 4.49 -10.09 -10.94
C TYR A 258 3.72 -9.84 -12.24
N SER A 259 3.75 -8.60 -12.72
CA SER A 259 3.20 -8.18 -14.01
C SER A 259 3.94 -8.81 -15.18
N ALA A 260 3.24 -9.39 -16.16
CA ALA A 260 3.87 -9.73 -17.45
C ALA A 260 3.75 -8.58 -18.47
N PRO A 261 4.79 -8.33 -19.31
CA PRO A 261 4.70 -7.41 -20.45
C PRO A 261 3.54 -7.75 -21.38
N ASN A 262 2.87 -6.72 -21.93
CA ASN A 262 1.68 -6.84 -22.79
C ASN A 262 0.48 -7.57 -22.16
N LYS A 263 0.46 -7.77 -20.84
CA LYS A 263 -0.63 -8.42 -20.10
C LYS A 263 -1.17 -7.53 -18.98
N ALA A 264 -0.30 -7.15 -18.05
CA ALA A 264 -0.67 -6.33 -16.90
C ALA A 264 -0.54 -4.83 -17.23
N MET A 265 -1.66 -4.11 -17.22
CA MET A 265 -1.74 -2.66 -17.54
C MET A 265 -2.13 -1.84 -16.30
N TRP A 266 -1.46 -2.11 -15.17
CA TRP A 266 -1.81 -1.57 -13.85
C TRP A 266 -1.08 -0.26 -13.52
N CYS A 267 -1.57 0.49 -12.51
CA CYS A 267 -0.87 1.65 -11.94
C CYS A 267 0.57 1.30 -11.51
N CYS A 268 0.74 0.18 -10.81
CA CYS A 268 2.04 -0.30 -10.32
C CYS A 268 2.99 -0.73 -11.43
N VAL A 269 2.48 -1.05 -12.64
CA VAL A 269 3.32 -1.26 -13.83
C VAL A 269 3.84 0.07 -14.36
N GLY A 270 3.00 1.11 -14.36
CA GLY A 270 3.39 2.49 -14.68
C GLY A 270 4.54 2.98 -13.79
N THR A 271 4.33 3.02 -12.47
CA THR A 271 5.39 3.43 -11.53
C THR A 271 6.55 2.44 -11.46
N GLY A 272 6.31 1.16 -11.75
CA GLY A 272 7.34 0.11 -11.83
C GLY A 272 8.38 0.41 -12.90
N MET A 273 7.96 0.81 -14.09
CA MET A 273 8.87 1.24 -15.17
C MET A 273 9.73 2.45 -14.76
N GLU A 274 9.18 3.38 -13.96
CA GLU A 274 9.90 4.57 -13.48
C GLU A 274 10.88 4.27 -12.32
N ASN A 275 10.52 3.35 -11.41
CA ASN A 275 11.26 3.06 -10.18
C ASN A 275 12.74 2.73 -10.41
N HIS A 276 13.04 1.78 -11.31
CA HIS A 276 14.37 1.20 -11.40
C HIS A 276 15.33 2.02 -12.26
N GLY A 277 14.83 2.94 -13.09
CA GLY A 277 15.64 3.87 -13.87
C GLY A 277 16.28 4.99 -13.03
N LYS A 278 15.77 5.25 -11.82
CA LYS A 278 16.07 6.48 -11.06
C LYS A 278 16.78 6.29 -9.71
N TYR A 279 17.26 5.09 -9.36
CA TYR A 279 17.95 4.83 -8.08
C TYR A 279 19.06 5.83 -7.71
N GLY A 280 19.79 6.36 -8.70
CA GLY A 280 20.85 7.34 -8.47
C GLY A 280 20.38 8.74 -8.02
N GLN A 281 19.11 9.09 -8.20
CA GLN A 281 18.61 10.48 -8.10
C GLN A 281 18.78 11.10 -6.71
N PHE A 282 18.68 10.29 -5.65
CA PHE A 282 18.71 10.77 -4.26
C PHE A 282 20.03 10.46 -3.54
N VAL A 283 20.93 9.65 -4.13
CA VAL A 283 22.21 9.27 -3.50
C VAL A 283 23.05 10.51 -3.17
N TRP A 284 23.06 11.48 -4.08
CA TRP A 284 23.73 12.76 -3.94
C TRP A 284 22.76 13.91 -4.24
N THR A 285 22.64 14.88 -3.33
CA THR A 285 21.96 16.16 -3.57
C THR A 285 22.91 17.31 -3.24
N HIS A 286 22.67 18.53 -3.75
CA HIS A 286 23.57 19.66 -3.48
C HIS A 286 22.87 21.02 -3.41
N ASP A 287 23.34 21.87 -2.50
CA ASP A 287 22.88 23.26 -2.35
C ASP A 287 24.00 24.22 -2.74
N LYS A 288 23.61 25.36 -3.33
CA LYS A 288 24.53 26.47 -3.61
C LYS A 288 24.58 27.40 -2.42
N GLY A 289 25.79 27.64 -1.90
CA GLY A 289 26.01 28.54 -0.78
C GLY A 289 26.02 30.01 -1.21
N VAL A 290 26.01 30.92 -0.23
CA VAL A 290 26.17 32.37 -0.48
C VAL A 290 27.50 32.68 -1.19
N LYS A 291 28.54 31.87 -0.91
CA LYS A 291 29.78 31.83 -1.66
C LYS A 291 30.04 30.41 -2.17
N ALA A 292 30.94 30.31 -3.14
CA ALA A 292 31.42 29.02 -3.62
C ALA A 292 32.11 28.14 -2.54
N GLU A 293 32.62 28.70 -1.45
CA GLU A 293 33.18 27.90 -0.34
C GLU A 293 32.10 27.30 0.59
N ASP A 294 30.85 27.73 0.44
CA ASP A 294 29.71 27.39 1.30
C ASP A 294 28.71 26.41 0.66
N ASP A 295 28.91 25.99 -0.60
CA ASP A 295 28.09 24.91 -1.20
C ASP A 295 28.13 23.65 -0.33
N ALA A 296 26.97 23.01 -0.20
CA ALA A 296 26.82 21.72 0.47
C ALA A 296 26.63 20.61 -0.57
N LEU A 297 27.41 19.54 -0.46
CA LEU A 297 27.19 18.27 -1.15
C LEU A 297 26.75 17.23 -0.13
N TYR A 298 25.52 16.76 -0.26
CA TYR A 298 24.92 15.76 0.63
C TYR A 298 25.16 14.35 0.07
N VAL A 299 25.34 13.40 0.99
CA VAL A 299 25.43 11.96 0.69
C VAL A 299 24.33 11.29 1.50
N ASN A 300 23.19 11.05 0.83
CA ASN A 300 21.98 10.60 1.52
C ASN A 300 21.88 9.07 1.59
N LEU A 301 22.41 8.35 0.60
CA LEU A 301 22.31 6.89 0.50
C LEU A 301 23.68 6.23 0.37
N PHE A 302 23.82 5.00 0.86
CA PHE A 302 25.06 4.23 0.78
C PHE A 302 25.07 3.28 -0.42
N VAL A 303 25.11 3.87 -1.63
CA VAL A 303 25.02 3.15 -2.90
C VAL A 303 26.28 3.40 -3.73
N ALA A 304 26.85 2.33 -4.29
CA ALA A 304 28.02 2.42 -5.17
C ALA A 304 27.70 3.27 -6.41
N SER A 305 28.40 4.41 -6.56
CA SER A 305 28.00 5.46 -7.50
C SER A 305 29.16 6.40 -7.86
N GLU A 306 29.02 7.16 -8.96
CA GLU A 306 29.93 8.24 -9.32
C GLU A 306 29.15 9.52 -9.69
N LEU A 307 29.40 10.59 -8.94
CA LEU A 307 28.83 11.92 -9.16
C LEU A 307 29.77 12.75 -10.04
N ASN A 308 29.30 13.12 -11.23
CA ASN A 308 29.94 14.12 -12.09
C ASN A 308 29.38 15.51 -11.79
N TRP A 309 29.96 16.21 -10.80
CA TRP A 309 29.49 17.53 -10.35
C TRP A 309 29.98 18.62 -11.30
N LYS A 310 29.26 18.78 -12.42
CA LYS A 310 29.63 19.63 -13.57
C LYS A 310 29.97 21.08 -13.18
N ASP A 311 29.11 21.72 -12.38
CA ASP A 311 29.30 23.10 -11.88
C ASP A 311 30.63 23.29 -11.15
N ARG A 312 31.07 22.28 -10.39
CA ARG A 312 32.36 22.29 -9.68
C ARG A 312 33.53 21.75 -10.51
N LYS A 313 33.27 21.16 -11.68
CA LYS A 313 34.26 20.45 -12.50
C LYS A 313 34.97 19.33 -11.73
N MET A 314 34.27 18.75 -10.74
CA MET A 314 34.75 17.69 -9.85
C MET A 314 34.03 16.37 -10.14
N ILE A 315 34.69 15.26 -9.83
CA ILE A 315 34.06 13.93 -9.82
C ILE A 315 34.36 13.29 -8.47
N LEU A 316 33.32 12.75 -7.84
CA LEU A 316 33.38 11.99 -6.59
C LEU A 316 32.81 10.60 -6.84
N ARG A 317 33.44 9.57 -6.26
CA ARG A 317 32.99 8.17 -6.36
C ARG A 317 32.77 7.59 -4.97
N GLN A 318 31.64 6.94 -4.78
CA GLN A 318 31.32 6.16 -3.59
C GLN A 318 31.53 4.67 -3.89
N GLN A 319 32.36 4.03 -3.09
CA GLN A 319 32.76 2.63 -3.19
C GLN A 319 32.25 1.92 -1.93
N THR A 320 31.28 1.03 -2.08
CA THR A 320 30.67 0.26 -0.98
C THR A 320 30.06 -1.03 -1.52
N ALA A 321 29.89 -2.02 -0.64
CA ALA A 321 29.07 -3.20 -0.88
C ALA A 321 27.85 -3.26 0.08
N PHE A 322 27.49 -2.13 0.69
CA PHE A 322 26.30 -1.98 1.51
C PHE A 322 25.03 -2.42 0.73
N PRO A 323 24.10 -3.19 1.34
CA PRO A 323 24.04 -3.54 2.75
C PRO A 323 24.92 -4.73 3.20
N TYR A 324 25.56 -5.47 2.29
CA TYR A 324 26.40 -6.62 2.61
C TYR A 324 27.75 -6.27 3.25
N ALA A 325 28.08 -4.98 3.37
CA ALA A 325 29.25 -4.49 4.09
C ALA A 325 28.96 -3.16 4.81
N GLU A 326 29.31 -3.10 6.09
CA GLU A 326 29.08 -1.97 7.00
C GLU A 326 30.01 -0.75 6.76
N THR A 327 30.56 -0.60 5.54
CA THR A 327 31.53 0.46 5.23
C THR A 327 31.31 1.06 3.84
N SER A 328 31.67 2.34 3.71
CA SER A 328 31.62 3.09 2.46
C SER A 328 32.83 4.00 2.35
N VAL A 329 33.43 4.11 1.16
CA VAL A 329 34.56 5.00 0.88
C VAL A 329 34.14 6.04 -0.15
N ILE A 330 34.28 7.31 0.18
CA ILE A 330 34.11 8.43 -0.76
C ILE A 330 35.50 8.84 -1.23
N GLU A 331 35.72 8.86 -2.54
CA GLU A 331 36.97 9.28 -3.19
C GLU A 331 36.71 10.45 -4.13
N VAL A 332 37.50 11.52 -4.02
CA VAL A 332 37.54 12.58 -5.03
C VAL A 332 38.41 12.08 -6.20
N THR A 333 37.79 11.62 -7.28
CA THR A 333 38.51 11.05 -8.44
C THR A 333 39.03 12.14 -9.39
N LYS A 334 38.41 13.33 -9.42
CA LYS A 334 38.79 14.47 -10.28
C LYS A 334 38.51 15.83 -9.63
N GLY A 335 39.38 16.79 -9.91
CA GLY A 335 39.20 18.21 -9.58
C GLY A 335 39.72 18.61 -8.19
N LYS A 336 39.38 19.83 -7.76
CA LYS A 336 39.68 20.40 -6.44
C LYS A 336 38.77 21.60 -6.16
N GLY A 337 38.41 21.84 -4.90
CA GLY A 337 37.57 22.96 -4.50
C GLY A 337 37.31 22.98 -2.99
N THR A 338 36.91 24.13 -2.46
CA THR A 338 36.37 24.23 -1.08
C THR A 338 34.85 24.07 -1.15
N PHE A 339 34.29 23.18 -0.32
CA PHE A 339 32.86 23.01 -0.10
C PHE A 339 32.62 22.20 1.20
N ILE A 340 31.36 22.11 1.63
CA ILE A 340 30.92 21.30 2.77
C ILE A 340 30.45 19.95 2.24
N LEU A 341 31.06 18.84 2.66
CA LEU A 341 30.49 17.51 2.45
C LEU A 341 29.62 17.15 3.67
N LYS A 342 28.35 16.82 3.45
CA LYS A 342 27.38 16.42 4.47
C LYS A 342 27.03 14.95 4.29
N VAL A 343 27.56 14.05 5.13
CA VAL A 343 27.29 12.61 5.04
C VAL A 343 26.16 12.25 6.02
N ARG A 344 25.04 11.64 5.59
CA ARG A 344 23.97 11.25 6.52
C ARG A 344 24.53 10.31 7.59
N LYS A 345 24.14 10.56 8.84
CA LYS A 345 24.28 9.65 9.98
C LYS A 345 22.93 8.94 10.17
N PRO A 346 22.79 7.65 9.81
CA PRO A 346 21.49 6.99 9.82
C PRO A 346 20.92 6.85 11.23
N SER A 347 19.60 7.00 11.39
CA SER A 347 18.94 6.86 12.70
C SER A 347 19.07 5.47 13.33
N TRP A 348 19.42 4.45 12.54
CA TRP A 348 19.64 3.07 12.99
C TRP A 348 21.09 2.76 13.43
N CYS A 349 22.03 3.70 13.28
CA CYS A 349 23.46 3.44 13.43
C CYS A 349 24.08 4.19 14.63
N ASP A 350 24.08 3.56 15.81
CA ASP A 350 24.59 4.18 17.06
C ASP A 350 26.06 4.62 16.94
N ASN A 351 26.89 3.77 16.35
CA ASN A 351 28.36 3.93 16.26
C ASN A 351 28.81 4.39 14.86
N PHE A 352 28.04 5.30 14.25
CA PHE A 352 28.37 5.89 12.96
C PHE A 352 29.67 6.71 13.04
N THR A 353 30.62 6.45 12.12
CA THR A 353 31.89 7.20 12.07
C THR A 353 32.28 7.57 10.64
N VAL A 354 32.88 8.75 10.49
CA VAL A 354 33.51 9.23 9.25
C VAL A 354 34.96 9.61 9.58
N THR A 355 35.91 9.22 8.74
CA THR A 355 37.35 9.39 8.98
C THR A 355 38.10 9.77 7.70
N GLY A 356 39.12 10.62 7.81
CA GLY A 356 39.99 10.99 6.70
C GLY A 356 41.13 9.98 6.50
N VAL A 357 41.40 9.59 5.26
CA VAL A 357 42.52 8.70 4.94
C VAL A 357 43.79 9.53 4.77
N GLY A 358 44.67 9.51 5.76
CA GLY A 358 45.92 10.29 5.76
C GLY A 358 45.73 11.78 6.08
N PHE A 359 44.62 12.14 6.73
CA PHE A 359 44.37 13.49 7.24
C PHE A 359 43.31 13.50 8.33
N ASP A 360 43.44 14.44 9.27
CA ASP A 360 42.37 14.73 10.23
C ASP A 360 41.20 15.44 9.56
N ILE A 361 39.99 15.17 10.06
CA ILE A 361 38.78 15.92 9.75
C ILE A 361 38.43 16.82 10.93
N ASN A 362 37.97 18.04 10.63
CA ASN A 362 37.17 18.82 11.56
C ASN A 362 35.72 18.70 11.09
N SER A 363 34.82 18.30 11.99
CA SER A 363 33.45 17.94 11.66
C SER A 363 32.48 18.26 12.79
N TYR A 364 31.26 18.59 12.42
CA TYR A 364 30.15 18.84 13.35
C TYR A 364 28.89 18.10 12.86
N GLU A 365 27.92 17.87 13.74
CA GLU A 365 26.62 17.29 13.36
C GLU A 365 25.58 18.38 13.16
N GLU A 366 24.84 18.28 12.05
CA GLU A 366 23.78 19.20 11.65
C GLU A 366 22.67 18.40 10.99
N LYS A 367 21.44 18.44 11.51
CA LYS A 367 20.25 17.90 10.81
C LYS A 367 20.39 16.43 10.33
N GLY A 368 21.04 15.59 11.13
CA GLY A 368 21.28 14.18 10.77
C GLY A 368 22.45 13.95 9.81
N PHE A 369 23.31 14.94 9.58
CA PHE A 369 24.51 14.83 8.75
C PHE A 369 25.80 15.16 9.54
N VAL A 370 26.85 14.37 9.31
CA VAL A 370 28.23 14.72 9.67
C VAL A 370 28.77 15.67 8.60
N CYS A 371 29.04 16.91 9.00
CA CYS A 371 29.37 18.02 8.11
C CYS A 371 30.87 18.33 8.13
N ILE A 372 31.53 18.28 6.96
CA ILE A 372 32.99 18.40 6.80
C ILE A 372 33.29 19.49 5.76
N LYS A 373 33.62 20.71 6.22
CA LYS A 373 34.06 21.81 5.35
C LYS A 373 35.56 21.70 5.08
N ARG A 374 35.95 21.44 3.83
CA ARG A 374 37.36 21.20 3.47
C ARG A 374 37.69 21.69 2.06
N LYS A 375 38.96 22.01 1.84
CA LYS A 375 39.56 22.21 0.50
C LYS A 375 39.92 20.85 -0.11
N TRP A 376 38.91 20.17 -0.65
CA TRP A 376 39.01 18.86 -1.29
C TRP A 376 39.86 18.90 -2.56
N LYS A 377 40.59 17.81 -2.84
CA LYS A 377 41.41 17.59 -4.05
C LYS A 377 41.35 16.14 -4.51
N LYS A 378 41.68 15.88 -5.78
CA LYS A 378 41.87 14.53 -6.31
C LYS A 378 42.76 13.68 -5.38
N GLY A 379 42.28 12.49 -5.04
CA GLY A 379 42.95 11.52 -4.17
C GLY A 379 42.61 11.64 -2.69
N ASP A 380 41.91 12.70 -2.25
CA ASP A 380 41.33 12.73 -0.91
C ASP A 380 40.26 11.63 -0.78
N LYS A 381 40.30 10.90 0.35
CA LYS A 381 39.36 9.82 0.67
C LYS A 381 38.78 9.98 2.08
N LEU A 382 37.50 9.72 2.21
CA LEU A 382 36.84 9.46 3.49
C LEU A 382 36.47 7.99 3.59
N LYS A 383 36.73 7.37 4.74
CA LYS A 383 36.15 6.09 5.12
C LYS A 383 35.00 6.32 6.10
N ILE A 384 33.86 5.71 5.82
CA ILE A 384 32.64 5.72 6.62
C ILE A 384 32.46 4.31 7.18
N SER A 385 32.12 4.19 8.47
CA SER A 385 31.78 2.93 9.14
C SER A 385 30.38 3.04 9.74
N MET A 386 29.55 2.02 9.52
CA MET A 386 28.12 2.02 9.79
C MET A 386 27.70 0.68 10.42
N PRO A 387 28.15 0.36 11.65
CA PRO A 387 27.89 -0.95 12.26
C PRO A 387 26.39 -1.22 12.37
N MET A 388 25.94 -2.36 11.83
CA MET A 388 24.53 -2.73 11.76
C MET A 388 24.20 -3.61 12.96
N HIS A 389 23.12 -3.27 13.66
CA HIS A 389 22.57 -4.10 14.74
C HIS A 389 21.21 -4.69 14.31
N ALA A 390 20.81 -5.79 14.98
CA ALA A 390 19.47 -6.33 14.86
C ALA A 390 18.48 -5.51 15.69
N SER A 391 17.29 -5.25 15.17
CA SER A 391 16.19 -4.60 15.89
C SER A 391 14.84 -5.19 15.48
N ILE A 392 13.79 -4.88 16.25
CA ILE A 392 12.41 -5.23 15.87
C ILE A 392 11.60 -3.97 15.59
N LYS A 393 10.70 -4.05 14.60
CA LYS A 393 9.73 -3.01 14.28
C LYS A 393 8.32 -3.59 14.37
N PRO A 394 7.55 -3.24 15.42
CA PRO A 394 6.15 -3.67 15.55
C PRO A 394 5.29 -3.19 14.37
N MET A 395 4.23 -3.93 14.07
CA MET A 395 3.20 -3.51 13.12
C MET A 395 2.38 -2.36 13.72
N VAL A 396 2.07 -1.37 12.90
CA VAL A 396 1.40 -0.15 13.36
C VAL A 396 -0.02 -0.47 13.86
N ASN A 397 -0.31 -0.05 15.09
CA ASN A 397 -1.50 -0.41 15.88
C ASN A 397 -1.71 -1.93 16.14
N VAL A 398 -0.73 -2.79 15.85
CA VAL A 398 -0.80 -4.25 16.06
C VAL A 398 0.53 -4.76 16.66
N PRO A 399 0.88 -4.35 17.89
CA PRO A 399 2.25 -4.46 18.40
C PRO A 399 2.77 -5.89 18.59
N GLN A 400 1.87 -6.88 18.71
CA GLN A 400 2.19 -8.30 18.81
C GLN A 400 2.64 -8.94 17.49
N TYR A 401 2.48 -8.24 16.36
CA TYR A 401 3.11 -8.65 15.10
C TYR A 401 4.38 -7.83 14.88
N VAL A 402 5.55 -8.48 14.89
CA VAL A 402 6.85 -7.82 14.79
C VAL A 402 7.59 -8.20 13.50
N ALA A 403 8.21 -7.21 12.86
CA ALA A 403 9.20 -7.43 11.81
C ALA A 403 10.60 -7.38 12.41
N ILE A 404 11.55 -8.12 11.81
CA ILE A 404 12.96 -8.15 12.23
C ILE A 404 13.78 -7.36 11.22
N MET A 405 14.58 -6.41 11.70
CA MET A 405 15.46 -5.57 10.88
C MET A 405 16.92 -5.87 11.22
N TYR A 406 17.83 -5.69 10.26
CA TYR A 406 19.27 -5.60 10.48
C TYR A 406 19.81 -4.34 9.79
N GLY A 407 20.23 -3.35 10.57
CA GLY A 407 20.35 -1.97 10.08
C GLY A 407 19.01 -1.49 9.48
N PRO A 408 18.97 -0.94 8.25
CA PRO A 408 17.73 -0.56 7.57
C PRO A 408 17.08 -1.71 6.81
N ILE A 409 17.66 -2.91 6.78
CA ILE A 409 17.20 -4.02 5.95
C ILE A 409 16.18 -4.87 6.69
N LEU A 410 14.99 -5.02 6.11
CA LEU A 410 13.94 -5.93 6.57
C LEU A 410 14.36 -7.37 6.25
N LEU A 411 14.37 -8.22 7.26
CA LEU A 411 14.57 -9.65 7.11
C LEU A 411 13.24 -10.37 6.96
N GLY A 412 13.22 -11.37 6.10
CA GLY A 412 12.10 -12.30 5.96
C GLY A 412 12.57 -13.74 5.81
N MET A 413 11.64 -14.69 5.91
CA MET A 413 11.91 -16.12 5.71
C MET A 413 11.04 -16.67 4.57
N LYS A 414 11.62 -17.53 3.72
CA LYS A 414 10.87 -18.36 2.76
C LYS A 414 10.14 -19.46 3.52
N THR A 415 8.87 -19.71 3.19
CA THR A 415 7.98 -20.61 3.97
C THR A 415 7.24 -21.65 3.13
N GLY A 416 7.35 -21.60 1.80
CA GLY A 416 6.67 -22.53 0.91
C GLY A 416 6.69 -22.11 -0.56
N THR A 417 6.13 -22.96 -1.42
CA THR A 417 5.90 -22.72 -2.86
C THR A 417 4.56 -23.27 -3.35
N GLU A 418 3.78 -23.87 -2.46
CA GLU A 418 2.53 -24.56 -2.72
C GLU A 418 1.39 -23.61 -3.12
N ASP A 419 0.65 -23.97 -4.17
CA ASP A 419 -0.48 -23.21 -4.70
C ASP A 419 -0.22 -21.70 -4.85
N MET A 420 0.89 -21.33 -5.52
CA MET A 420 1.17 -19.95 -5.92
C MET A 420 0.54 -19.63 -7.30
N ARG A 421 -0.79 -19.81 -7.42
CA ARG A 421 -1.52 -19.48 -8.66
C ARG A 421 -1.35 -18.01 -9.05
N SER A 422 -1.30 -17.72 -10.34
CA SER A 422 -1.11 -16.36 -10.87
C SER A 422 0.15 -15.64 -10.33
N LEU A 423 1.22 -16.38 -9.99
CA LEU A 423 2.53 -15.82 -9.63
C LEU A 423 3.06 -14.85 -10.70
N ILE A 424 2.87 -15.21 -11.97
CA ILE A 424 2.93 -14.29 -13.10
C ILE A 424 1.49 -14.02 -13.54
N ALA A 425 1.13 -12.75 -13.70
CA ALA A 425 -0.21 -12.35 -14.07
C ALA A 425 -0.46 -12.34 -15.58
N ASP A 426 -1.72 -12.55 -15.95
CA ASP A 426 -2.25 -12.43 -17.30
C ASP A 426 -2.92 -11.05 -17.52
N ASP A 427 -3.76 -10.95 -18.54
CA ASP A 427 -4.57 -9.78 -18.89
C ASP A 427 -5.98 -9.81 -18.27
N SER A 428 -6.21 -10.67 -17.26
CA SER A 428 -7.48 -10.71 -16.55
C SER A 428 -7.71 -9.45 -15.70
N ARG A 429 -8.97 -9.01 -15.63
CA ARG A 429 -9.39 -8.07 -14.60
C ARG A 429 -9.18 -8.73 -13.25
N PHE A 430 -8.52 -8.01 -12.32
CA PHE A 430 -8.11 -8.51 -11.00
C PHE A 430 -6.89 -9.46 -11.01
N GLY A 431 -6.19 -9.60 -12.14
CA GLY A 431 -4.92 -10.34 -12.22
C GLY A 431 -3.80 -9.81 -11.32
N GLN A 432 -3.95 -8.62 -10.73
CA GLN A 432 -3.00 -8.07 -9.74
C GLN A 432 -3.03 -8.76 -8.37
N TYR A 433 -3.97 -9.66 -8.09
CA TYR A 433 -4.03 -10.39 -6.82
C TYR A 433 -3.33 -11.74 -6.85
N ALA A 434 -2.65 -12.09 -5.75
CA ALA A 434 -2.03 -13.39 -5.53
C ALA A 434 -3.09 -14.46 -5.18
N GLY A 435 -3.88 -14.89 -6.17
CA GLY A 435 -5.10 -15.70 -6.05
C GLY A 435 -4.97 -17.18 -5.62
N GLY A 436 -3.80 -17.59 -5.13
CA GLY A 436 -3.55 -18.88 -4.52
C GLY A 436 -4.13 -18.99 -3.11
N LYS A 437 -4.23 -20.21 -2.57
CA LYS A 437 -4.84 -20.48 -1.26
C LYS A 437 -4.18 -19.66 -0.14
N LYS A 438 -5.02 -18.96 0.64
CA LYS A 438 -4.60 -18.38 1.93
C LYS A 438 -4.37 -19.52 2.92
N LEU A 439 -3.16 -19.62 3.48
CA LEU A 439 -2.86 -20.63 4.51
C LEU A 439 -3.43 -20.20 5.88
N PRO A 440 -3.79 -21.13 6.79
CA PRO A 440 -4.27 -20.79 8.12
C PRO A 440 -3.21 -20.02 8.93
N LEU A 441 -3.62 -18.93 9.60
CA LEU A 441 -2.71 -18.10 10.41
C LEU A 441 -2.28 -18.83 11.69
N ASN A 442 -3.19 -19.57 12.32
CA ASN A 442 -2.91 -20.39 13.52
C ASN A 442 -1.95 -21.57 13.30
N LYS A 443 -1.57 -21.85 12.05
CA LYS A 443 -0.54 -22.84 11.68
C LYS A 443 0.74 -22.20 11.15
N ALA A 444 0.87 -20.86 11.19
CA ALA A 444 2.11 -20.18 10.86
C ALA A 444 3.05 -20.17 12.08
N PRO A 445 4.37 -20.06 11.87
CA PRO A 445 5.35 -19.80 12.92
C PRO A 445 4.93 -18.68 13.90
N ILE A 446 4.95 -19.00 15.19
CA ILE A 446 4.71 -18.06 16.31
C ILE A 446 5.97 -18.02 17.15
N LEU A 447 6.50 -16.82 17.41
CA LEU A 447 7.67 -16.61 18.26
C LEU A 447 7.24 -16.52 19.73
N LEU A 448 7.93 -17.25 20.60
CA LEU A 448 7.71 -17.23 22.05
C LEU A 448 8.94 -16.68 22.80
N PRO A 449 9.20 -15.35 22.73
CA PRO A 449 10.28 -14.71 23.47
C PRO A 449 9.90 -14.46 24.94
N LYS A 450 10.91 -14.19 25.78
CA LYS A 450 10.69 -13.69 27.15
C LYS A 450 10.24 -12.22 27.15
N HIS A 451 10.91 -11.40 26.35
CA HIS A 451 10.49 -10.05 26.00
C HIS A 451 10.68 -9.83 24.50
N LEU A 452 9.81 -9.06 23.83
CA LEU A 452 9.87 -8.85 22.38
C LEU A 452 11.27 -8.40 21.87
N ASN A 453 11.96 -7.55 22.64
CA ASN A 453 13.30 -7.06 22.31
C ASN A 453 14.41 -8.14 22.40
N ASP A 454 14.13 -9.34 22.92
CA ASP A 454 15.09 -10.46 22.93
C ASP A 454 15.19 -11.15 21.57
N ILE A 455 14.15 -11.08 20.73
CA ILE A 455 14.14 -11.61 19.34
C ILE A 455 15.35 -11.09 18.54
N ALA A 456 15.69 -9.80 18.70
CA ALA A 456 16.83 -9.18 18.05
C ALA A 456 18.18 -9.74 18.55
N LYS A 457 18.28 -10.12 19.84
CA LYS A 457 19.49 -10.69 20.45
C LYS A 457 19.70 -12.16 20.09
N ASP A 458 18.60 -12.87 19.82
CA ASP A 458 18.58 -14.25 19.40
C ASP A 458 18.99 -14.45 17.93
N LEU A 459 19.11 -13.38 17.15
CA LEU A 459 19.48 -13.40 15.73
C LEU A 459 20.98 -13.73 15.54
N LYS A 460 21.29 -14.86 14.91
CA LYS A 460 22.65 -15.40 14.77
C LYS A 460 23.05 -15.50 13.29
N PRO A 461 24.14 -14.83 12.85
CA PRO A 461 24.54 -14.82 11.44
C PRO A 461 25.01 -16.19 10.96
N ILE A 462 24.76 -16.49 9.69
CA ILE A 462 25.18 -17.74 9.04
C ILE A 462 26.55 -17.54 8.38
N SER A 463 27.54 -18.32 8.80
CA SER A 463 28.89 -18.24 8.25
C SER A 463 28.90 -18.45 6.73
N GLY A 464 29.58 -17.57 6.01
CA GLY A 464 29.64 -17.58 4.54
C GLY A 464 28.42 -16.96 3.82
N LYS A 465 27.38 -16.53 4.54
CA LYS A 465 26.20 -15.85 3.96
C LYS A 465 25.95 -14.48 4.62
N PRO A 466 26.52 -13.38 4.10
CA PRO A 466 26.26 -12.03 4.61
C PRO A 466 24.77 -11.71 4.60
N LEU A 467 24.24 -11.14 5.69
CA LEU A 467 22.81 -10.86 5.92
C LEU A 467 21.85 -12.07 6.01
N HIS A 468 22.34 -13.31 6.02
CA HIS A 468 21.50 -14.48 6.36
C HIS A 468 21.70 -14.87 7.83
N PHE A 469 20.60 -15.23 8.51
CA PHE A 469 20.57 -15.49 9.94
C PHE A 469 19.69 -16.68 10.31
N LYS A 470 20.05 -17.36 11.41
CA LYS A 470 19.13 -18.23 12.17
C LYS A 470 18.59 -17.47 13.38
N LEU A 471 17.31 -17.64 13.70
CA LEU A 471 16.71 -17.10 14.91
C LEU A 471 16.80 -18.13 16.04
N GLY A 472 17.28 -17.71 17.21
CA GLY A 472 17.40 -18.56 18.40
C GLY A 472 16.16 -18.61 19.31
N THR A 473 15.19 -17.72 19.10
CA THR A 473 13.94 -17.65 19.86
C THR A 473 13.10 -18.92 19.67
N HIS A 474 12.45 -19.40 20.73
CA HIS A 474 11.54 -20.56 20.62
C HIS A 474 10.37 -20.25 19.67
N MET A 475 9.95 -21.26 18.91
CA MET A 475 9.03 -21.11 17.79
C MET A 475 8.03 -22.27 17.72
N GLU A 476 6.75 -21.95 17.84
CA GLU A 476 5.65 -22.89 17.64
C GLU A 476 5.23 -22.91 16.16
N ASN A 477 4.73 -24.04 15.65
CA ASN A 477 4.55 -24.30 14.21
C ASN A 477 5.82 -24.02 13.36
N ALA A 478 7.01 -24.31 13.89
CA ALA A 478 8.27 -23.99 13.23
C ALA A 478 8.38 -24.55 11.80
N ILE A 479 8.95 -23.75 10.90
CA ILE A 479 9.28 -24.13 9.52
C ILE A 479 10.80 -24.00 9.39
N GLU A 480 11.47 -25.01 8.81
CA GLU A 480 12.92 -24.94 8.59
C GLU A 480 13.24 -23.87 7.54
N GLY A 481 14.18 -22.98 7.88
CA GLY A 481 14.58 -21.88 7.02
C GLY A 481 15.64 -20.98 7.64
N GLU A 482 15.92 -19.88 6.95
CA GLU A 482 16.81 -18.82 7.37
C GLU A 482 16.19 -17.45 7.05
N LEU A 483 16.41 -16.49 7.95
CA LEU A 483 16.08 -15.09 7.74
C LEU A 483 17.11 -14.50 6.76
N GLN A 484 16.66 -13.85 5.71
CA GLN A 484 17.48 -13.20 4.68
C GLN A 484 16.85 -11.86 4.27
N PRO A 485 17.55 -10.97 3.53
CA PRO A 485 16.98 -9.71 3.07
C PRO A 485 15.67 -9.92 2.29
N PHE A 486 14.61 -9.21 2.64
CA PHE A 486 13.28 -9.42 2.03
C PHE A 486 13.29 -9.18 0.51
N PHE A 487 14.16 -8.30 0.01
CA PHE A 487 14.34 -8.04 -1.42
C PHE A 487 15.01 -9.18 -2.21
N GLU A 488 15.49 -10.24 -1.56
CA GLU A 488 15.98 -11.46 -2.21
C GLU A 488 14.90 -12.56 -2.26
N ILE A 489 13.78 -12.37 -1.54
CA ILE A 489 12.73 -13.36 -1.41
C ILE A 489 11.78 -13.27 -2.60
N HIS A 490 12.15 -13.94 -3.67
CA HIS A 490 11.31 -14.19 -4.85
C HIS A 490 10.89 -15.66 -4.96
N ASP A 491 9.88 -15.91 -5.79
CA ASP A 491 9.24 -17.20 -6.12
C ASP A 491 9.00 -18.11 -4.93
N SER A 492 8.42 -17.53 -3.88
CA SER A 492 8.14 -18.22 -2.62
C SER A 492 7.07 -17.52 -1.81
N ARG A 493 6.31 -18.30 -1.04
CA ARG A 493 5.56 -17.80 0.12
C ARG A 493 6.54 -17.38 1.20
N TYR A 494 6.22 -16.33 1.95
CA TYR A 494 7.16 -15.73 2.89
C TYR A 494 6.53 -15.23 4.19
N MET A 495 7.38 -14.92 5.16
CA MET A 495 7.03 -14.15 6.35
C MET A 495 7.98 -12.97 6.51
N MET A 496 7.41 -11.77 6.67
CA MET A 496 8.11 -10.54 7.06
C MET A 496 7.68 -10.03 8.43
N TYR A 497 6.47 -10.39 8.86
CA TYR A 497 5.90 -10.13 10.18
C TYR A 497 5.60 -11.46 10.87
N TRP A 498 5.89 -11.49 12.17
CA TRP A 498 5.82 -12.66 13.03
C TRP A 498 4.89 -12.37 14.19
N LEU A 499 3.95 -13.28 14.48
CA LEU A 499 3.19 -13.22 15.73
C LEU A 499 4.17 -13.56 16.86
N ALA A 500 4.40 -12.62 17.78
CA ALA A 500 5.27 -12.78 18.92
C ALA A 500 4.46 -12.60 20.21
N LEU A 501 4.47 -13.63 21.06
CA LEU A 501 3.63 -13.73 22.26
C LEU A 501 4.47 -14.21 23.45
N GLY A 502 4.30 -13.60 24.62
CA GLY A 502 4.79 -14.18 25.87
C GLY A 502 4.02 -15.45 26.25
N GLU A 503 4.58 -16.28 27.13
CA GLU A 503 3.99 -17.58 27.54
C GLU A 503 2.52 -17.49 28.01
N ASN A 504 2.14 -16.39 28.66
CA ASN A 504 0.76 -16.15 29.10
C ASN A 504 -0.17 -15.77 27.92
N GLU A 505 0.32 -14.95 27.00
CA GLU A 505 -0.45 -14.50 25.83
C GLU A 505 -0.65 -15.66 24.84
N TYR A 506 0.35 -16.54 24.69
CA TYR A 506 0.24 -17.76 23.90
C TYR A 506 -0.77 -18.75 24.48
N ARG A 507 -0.80 -18.92 25.82
CA ARG A 507 -1.85 -19.75 26.45
C ARG A 507 -3.25 -19.19 26.19
N ASN A 508 -3.47 -17.90 26.41
CA ASN A 508 -4.75 -17.24 26.11
C ASN A 508 -5.12 -17.37 24.62
N TYR A 509 -4.15 -17.27 23.71
CA TYR A 509 -4.35 -17.45 22.26
C TYR A 509 -4.77 -18.88 21.90
N MET A 510 -4.11 -19.89 22.49
CA MET A 510 -4.47 -21.30 22.29
C MET A 510 -5.82 -21.67 22.92
N GLU A 511 -6.15 -21.12 24.09
CA GLU A 511 -7.48 -21.27 24.71
C GLU A 511 -8.58 -20.65 23.84
N LYS A 512 -8.32 -19.49 23.22
CA LYS A 512 -9.23 -18.85 22.27
C LYS A 512 -9.43 -19.69 21.00
N LEU A 513 -8.36 -20.21 20.41
CA LEU A 513 -8.46 -21.13 19.26
C LEU A 513 -9.23 -22.41 19.62
N ALA A 514 -9.00 -22.97 20.81
CA ALA A 514 -9.74 -24.13 21.30
C ALA A 514 -11.21 -23.81 21.67
N ALA A 515 -11.56 -22.54 21.93
CA ALA A 515 -12.95 -22.10 22.05
C ALA A 515 -13.61 -21.99 20.65
N GLU A 516 -12.96 -21.31 19.71
CA GLU A 516 -13.45 -21.18 18.31
C GLU A 516 -13.64 -22.54 17.63
N GLU A 517 -12.73 -23.50 17.88
CA GLU A 517 -12.86 -24.87 17.36
C GLU A 517 -14.00 -25.65 18.03
N ARG A 518 -14.22 -25.47 19.34
CA ARG A 518 -15.38 -26.06 20.05
C ARG A 518 -16.70 -25.46 19.58
N GLU A 519 -16.82 -24.14 19.47
CA GLU A 519 -17.99 -23.47 18.91
C GLU A 519 -18.30 -23.97 17.49
N SER A 520 -17.27 -24.18 16.66
CA SER A 520 -17.45 -24.77 15.33
C SER A 520 -17.89 -26.23 15.36
N GLN A 521 -17.43 -27.03 16.33
CA GLN A 521 -17.84 -28.43 16.49
C GLN A 521 -19.27 -28.54 17.06
N GLU A 522 -19.63 -27.70 18.02
CA GLU A 522 -20.98 -27.60 18.59
C GLU A 522 -22.01 -27.12 17.56
N LEU A 523 -21.65 -26.12 16.74
CA LEU A 523 -22.48 -25.67 15.62
C LEU A 523 -22.69 -26.79 14.58
N GLU A 524 -21.63 -27.52 14.23
CA GLU A 524 -21.73 -28.62 13.28
C GLU A 524 -22.56 -29.79 13.85
N ALA A 525 -22.41 -30.12 15.13
CA ALA A 525 -23.22 -31.14 15.82
C ALA A 525 -24.71 -30.74 15.95
N ARG A 526 -25.01 -29.44 16.05
CA ARG A 526 -26.38 -28.90 16.02
C ARG A 526 -26.93 -28.74 14.60
N THR A 527 -26.11 -28.82 13.56
CA THR A 527 -26.55 -28.61 12.17
C THR A 527 -27.31 -29.82 11.65
N VAL A 528 -28.58 -29.61 11.34
CA VAL A 528 -29.45 -30.61 10.72
C VAL A 528 -29.17 -30.69 9.23
N ASP A 529 -29.03 -29.54 8.56
CA ASP A 529 -28.75 -29.46 7.13
C ASP A 529 -28.09 -28.12 6.74
N LYS A 530 -27.35 -28.06 5.62
CA LYS A 530 -26.59 -26.86 5.22
C LYS A 530 -26.32 -26.71 3.72
N VAL A 531 -26.43 -25.46 3.24
CA VAL A 531 -26.02 -25.02 1.89
C VAL A 531 -24.84 -24.05 1.99
N SER A 532 -23.89 -24.18 1.06
CA SER A 532 -22.93 -23.14 0.69
C SER A 532 -23.43 -22.40 -0.57
N PRO A 533 -24.04 -21.20 -0.45
CA PRO A 533 -24.52 -20.45 -1.61
C PRO A 533 -23.37 -20.03 -2.53
N GLY A 534 -23.62 -20.03 -3.83
CA GLY A 534 -22.62 -19.77 -4.88
C GLY A 534 -21.74 -20.97 -5.24
N GLU A 535 -21.83 -22.10 -4.53
CA GLU A 535 -21.17 -23.36 -4.90
C GLU A 535 -22.13 -24.28 -5.66
N GLN A 536 -21.80 -24.62 -6.91
CA GLN A 536 -22.70 -25.31 -7.84
C GLN A 536 -23.25 -26.65 -7.31
N GLN A 537 -22.42 -27.47 -6.65
CA GLN A 537 -22.85 -28.80 -6.18
C GLN A 537 -23.82 -28.68 -4.97
N PRO A 538 -23.46 -28.00 -3.85
CA PRO A 538 -24.41 -27.77 -2.75
C PRO A 538 -25.75 -27.18 -3.18
N GLU A 539 -25.76 -26.23 -4.12
CA GLU A 539 -27.02 -25.62 -4.60
C GLU A 539 -27.86 -26.59 -5.46
N THR A 540 -27.20 -27.44 -6.25
CA THR A 540 -27.88 -28.48 -7.04
C THR A 540 -28.49 -29.56 -6.13
N ASP A 541 -27.73 -30.01 -5.13
CA ASP A 541 -28.17 -31.05 -4.17
C ASP A 541 -29.44 -30.63 -3.42
N HIS A 542 -29.56 -29.33 -3.09
CA HIS A 542 -30.71 -28.76 -2.37
C HIS A 542 -31.80 -28.19 -3.32
N ARG A 543 -31.91 -28.71 -4.56
CA ARG A 543 -32.96 -28.38 -5.54
C ARG A 543 -33.27 -26.86 -5.61
N MET A 544 -32.21 -26.07 -5.81
CA MET A 544 -32.29 -24.61 -5.82
C MET A 544 -33.29 -24.09 -6.88
N GLU A 545 -34.11 -23.12 -6.49
CA GLU A 545 -34.93 -22.31 -7.41
C GLU A 545 -34.50 -20.85 -7.31
N ALA A 546 -34.40 -20.14 -8.43
CA ALA A 546 -33.98 -18.74 -8.44
C ALA A 546 -34.51 -17.94 -9.63
N ASP A 547 -34.53 -16.63 -9.43
CA ASP A 547 -34.84 -15.61 -10.42
C ASP A 547 -33.77 -14.50 -10.31
N ALA A 548 -33.24 -14.04 -11.46
CA ALA A 548 -32.20 -13.02 -11.63
C ALA A 548 -31.17 -12.88 -10.46
N THR A 549 -30.43 -13.94 -10.15
CA THR A 549 -29.44 -13.96 -9.05
C THR A 549 -28.01 -13.62 -9.49
N GLU A 550 -27.25 -13.03 -8.57
CA GLU A 550 -25.80 -12.91 -8.64
C GLU A 550 -25.14 -13.91 -7.70
N HIS A 551 -23.91 -14.34 -8.01
CA HIS A 551 -23.07 -15.14 -7.13
C HIS A 551 -21.61 -14.69 -7.22
N GLY A 552 -20.81 -15.05 -6.23
CA GLY A 552 -19.40 -14.71 -6.15
C GLY A 552 -18.77 -15.27 -4.87
N ASN A 553 -17.66 -14.70 -4.43
CA ASN A 553 -17.08 -15.02 -3.13
C ASN A 553 -16.45 -13.78 -2.46
N THR A 554 -16.31 -13.83 -1.14
CA THR A 554 -15.50 -12.92 -0.32
C THR A 554 -14.69 -13.78 0.63
N GLU A 555 -13.38 -13.50 0.77
CA GLU A 555 -12.47 -14.32 1.60
C GLU A 555 -12.47 -15.82 1.28
N GLY A 556 -12.77 -16.20 0.02
CA GLY A 556 -12.88 -17.59 -0.41
C GLY A 556 -14.15 -18.31 0.07
N VAL A 557 -15.08 -17.62 0.73
CA VAL A 557 -16.42 -18.11 1.04
C VAL A 557 -17.37 -17.60 -0.04
N PHE A 558 -18.06 -18.51 -0.72
CA PHE A 558 -19.02 -18.17 -1.77
C PHE A 558 -20.30 -17.53 -1.21
N PHE A 559 -21.01 -16.78 -2.05
CA PHE A 559 -22.32 -16.22 -1.74
C PHE A 559 -23.29 -16.32 -2.92
N ARG A 560 -24.59 -16.19 -2.61
CA ARG A 560 -25.64 -15.84 -3.56
C ARG A 560 -26.40 -14.58 -3.11
N ASP A 561 -26.84 -13.78 -4.08
CA ASP A 561 -27.59 -12.54 -3.88
C ASP A 561 -28.72 -12.40 -4.92
N ALA A 562 -29.74 -11.61 -4.59
CA ALA A 562 -30.84 -11.22 -5.48
C ALA A 562 -31.28 -9.78 -5.19
N LYS A 563 -31.91 -9.12 -6.17
CA LYS A 563 -32.19 -7.67 -6.14
C LYS A 563 -33.57 -7.34 -6.70
N ASP A 564 -34.10 -6.17 -6.38
CA ASP A 564 -35.31 -5.55 -6.97
C ASP A 564 -36.55 -6.46 -7.09
N GLY A 565 -36.88 -7.22 -6.04
CA GLY A 565 -38.02 -8.16 -6.06
C GLY A 565 -37.69 -9.60 -6.45
N HIS A 566 -36.51 -9.86 -7.02
CA HIS A 566 -36.06 -11.20 -7.40
C HIS A 566 -35.64 -12.04 -6.17
N PHE A 567 -35.50 -13.36 -6.36
CA PHE A 567 -35.40 -14.33 -5.26
C PHE A 567 -34.46 -15.51 -5.52
N PHE A 568 -34.07 -16.20 -4.44
CA PHE A 568 -33.56 -17.57 -4.49
C PHE A 568 -34.11 -18.40 -3.34
N SER A 569 -34.08 -19.73 -3.48
CA SER A 569 -34.50 -20.66 -2.44
C SER A 569 -33.77 -22.00 -2.53
N TYR A 570 -33.67 -22.69 -1.39
CA TYR A 570 -33.12 -24.02 -1.25
C TYR A 570 -34.13 -24.93 -0.55
N LEU A 571 -34.17 -26.19 -0.94
CA LEU A 571 -34.97 -27.23 -0.29
C LEU A 571 -34.10 -27.92 0.77
N MET A 572 -34.30 -27.53 2.02
CA MET A 572 -33.52 -27.95 3.18
C MET A 572 -34.18 -29.15 3.86
N GLN A 573 -33.38 -30.14 4.28
CA GLN A 573 -33.85 -31.31 5.02
C GLN A 573 -34.05 -30.99 6.51
N THR A 574 -35.25 -31.17 7.04
CA THR A 574 -35.57 -31.04 8.48
C THR A 574 -35.37 -32.33 9.25
N LYS A 575 -35.34 -33.50 8.58
CA LYS A 575 -35.11 -34.82 9.21
C LYS A 575 -36.08 -35.10 10.38
N GLY A 576 -37.34 -34.69 10.22
CA GLY A 576 -38.42 -34.78 11.21
C GLY A 576 -38.32 -33.79 12.40
N GLU A 577 -37.27 -32.99 12.52
CA GLU A 577 -37.05 -32.10 13.66
C GLU A 577 -38.01 -30.90 13.68
N SER A 578 -38.60 -30.62 14.84
CA SER A 578 -39.60 -29.56 15.02
C SER A 578 -39.14 -28.37 15.87
N ASN A 579 -37.88 -28.32 16.30
CA ASN A 579 -37.29 -27.27 17.12
C ASN A 579 -36.00 -26.73 16.46
N LEU A 580 -36.18 -25.88 15.45
CA LEU A 580 -35.10 -25.44 14.56
C LEU A 580 -34.97 -23.90 14.54
N SER A 581 -33.75 -23.44 14.22
CA SER A 581 -33.49 -22.09 13.71
C SER A 581 -32.89 -22.18 12.31
N LEU A 582 -33.19 -21.17 11.49
CA LEU A 582 -32.46 -20.87 10.27
C LEU A 582 -31.28 -19.97 10.62
N GLN A 583 -30.05 -20.48 10.56
CA GLN A 583 -28.86 -19.65 10.65
C GLN A 583 -28.43 -19.17 9.27
N LEU A 584 -28.26 -17.86 9.11
CA LEU A 584 -27.72 -17.23 7.91
C LEU A 584 -26.38 -16.56 8.21
N LYS A 585 -25.44 -16.64 7.26
CA LYS A 585 -24.11 -16.01 7.34
C LYS A 585 -24.03 -14.84 6.36
N PHE A 586 -23.61 -13.67 6.85
CA PHE A 586 -23.44 -12.43 6.08
C PHE A 586 -22.00 -11.92 6.21
N TRP A 587 -21.58 -11.03 5.29
CA TRP A 587 -20.34 -10.26 5.42
C TRP A 587 -20.65 -8.93 6.16
N GLY A 588 -19.88 -8.58 7.19
CA GLY A 588 -20.21 -7.46 8.07
C GLY A 588 -19.96 -6.05 7.49
N GLN A 589 -19.42 -5.91 6.29
CA GLN A 589 -19.04 -4.62 5.68
C GLN A 589 -20.03 -4.20 4.57
N ASP A 590 -21.18 -3.66 4.99
CA ASP A 590 -22.25 -3.18 4.10
C ASP A 590 -22.45 -1.64 4.21
N GLU A 591 -21.37 -0.87 4.13
CA GLU A 591 -21.43 0.60 4.23
C GLU A 591 -22.13 1.26 3.02
N TRP A 592 -22.09 0.60 1.85
CA TRP A 592 -22.60 1.12 0.56
C TRP A 592 -23.86 0.39 0.06
N ARG A 593 -24.52 -0.41 0.91
CA ARG A 593 -25.53 -1.39 0.50
C ARG A 593 -26.79 -1.33 1.35
N THR A 594 -27.94 -1.60 0.73
CA THR A 594 -29.25 -1.70 1.38
C THR A 594 -29.76 -3.14 1.32
N SER A 595 -29.46 -3.90 2.39
CA SER A 595 -29.92 -5.28 2.56
C SER A 595 -31.27 -5.27 3.26
N GLU A 596 -32.33 -5.46 2.47
CA GLU A 596 -33.75 -5.44 2.87
C GLU A 596 -34.50 -6.51 2.07
N PHE A 597 -34.96 -7.56 2.77
CA PHE A 597 -35.50 -8.77 2.15
C PHE A 597 -36.39 -9.57 3.10
N ASP A 598 -37.25 -10.40 2.54
CA ASP A 598 -38.11 -11.31 3.30
C ASP A 598 -37.58 -12.76 3.27
N ILE A 599 -37.76 -13.48 4.38
CA ILE A 599 -37.47 -14.91 4.52
C ILE A 599 -38.79 -15.67 4.61
N TYR A 600 -38.96 -16.73 3.81
CA TYR A 600 -40.10 -17.63 3.84
C TYR A 600 -39.65 -19.07 4.13
N ILE A 601 -40.50 -19.82 4.84
CA ILE A 601 -40.46 -21.28 4.92
C ILE A 601 -41.67 -21.81 4.13
N ASP A 602 -41.40 -22.57 3.08
CA ASP A 602 -42.32 -22.89 1.98
C ASP A 602 -42.97 -21.62 1.41
N ASN A 603 -44.23 -21.34 1.79
CA ASN A 603 -45.00 -20.16 1.40
C ASN A 603 -45.42 -19.29 2.61
N GLN A 604 -44.90 -19.56 3.79
CA GLN A 604 -45.20 -18.83 5.03
C GLN A 604 -44.05 -17.87 5.35
N LEU A 605 -44.36 -16.58 5.56
CA LEU A 605 -43.38 -15.56 5.92
C LEU A 605 -42.83 -15.88 7.33
N LEU A 606 -41.51 -16.07 7.42
CA LEU A 606 -40.81 -16.24 8.69
C LEU A 606 -40.52 -14.88 9.33
N THR A 607 -39.92 -13.97 8.57
CA THR A 607 -39.62 -12.60 9.01
C THR A 607 -39.22 -11.72 7.84
N SER A 608 -39.21 -10.40 8.06
CA SER A 608 -38.59 -9.41 7.20
C SER A 608 -37.29 -8.92 7.84
N VAL A 609 -36.22 -8.84 7.04
CA VAL A 609 -34.85 -8.56 7.49
C VAL A 609 -34.36 -7.25 6.91
N ASN A 610 -33.79 -6.40 7.78
CA ASN A 610 -32.95 -5.28 7.38
C ASN A 610 -31.57 -5.40 8.03
N ASN A 611 -30.53 -5.60 7.21
CA ASN A 611 -29.13 -5.65 7.65
C ASN A 611 -28.33 -4.41 7.20
N SER A 612 -28.98 -3.42 6.58
CA SER A 612 -28.33 -2.21 6.05
C SER A 612 -27.48 -1.52 7.12
N HIS A 613 -26.17 -1.41 6.88
CA HIS A 613 -25.18 -0.81 7.78
C HIS A 613 -25.09 -1.43 9.21
N ARG A 614 -25.60 -2.65 9.41
CA ARG A 614 -25.85 -3.28 10.74
C ARG A 614 -24.60 -3.57 11.58
N TRP A 615 -23.47 -3.93 10.95
CA TRP A 615 -22.28 -4.41 11.68
C TRP A 615 -21.03 -3.55 11.51
N ARG A 616 -20.71 -3.11 10.29
CA ARG A 616 -19.53 -2.30 9.95
C ARG A 616 -18.20 -2.96 10.35
N THR A 617 -18.05 -4.25 10.03
CA THR A 617 -16.83 -5.04 10.35
C THR A 617 -16.36 -5.87 9.16
N THR A 618 -15.04 -5.96 8.93
CA THR A 618 -14.39 -6.87 7.95
C THR A 618 -14.37 -8.34 8.43
N GLN A 619 -15.52 -8.82 8.89
CA GLN A 619 -15.71 -10.15 9.45
C GLN A 619 -17.07 -10.71 9.03
N PHE A 620 -17.18 -12.03 8.89
CA PHE A 620 -18.48 -12.68 8.78
C PHE A 620 -19.28 -12.54 10.09
N LYS A 621 -20.61 -12.44 9.94
CA LYS A 621 -21.57 -12.42 11.05
C LYS A 621 -22.68 -13.41 10.77
N THR A 622 -23.02 -14.23 11.75
CA THR A 622 -24.18 -15.14 11.72
C THR A 622 -25.38 -14.47 12.37
N VAL A 623 -26.58 -14.84 11.90
CA VAL A 623 -27.85 -14.47 12.52
C VAL A 623 -28.75 -15.70 12.51
N ASP A 624 -29.25 -16.06 13.69
CA ASP A 624 -30.19 -17.15 13.88
C ASP A 624 -31.62 -16.60 13.87
N TYR A 625 -32.50 -17.24 13.08
CA TYR A 625 -33.92 -16.92 12.99
C TYR A 625 -34.71 -18.15 13.43
N ALA A 626 -35.30 -18.09 14.64
CA ALA A 626 -36.09 -19.18 15.20
C ALA A 626 -37.30 -19.51 14.31
N ILE A 627 -37.42 -20.77 13.89
CA ILE A 627 -38.52 -21.23 13.04
C ILE A 627 -39.68 -21.68 13.94
N PRO A 628 -40.90 -21.11 13.80
CA PRO A 628 -42.08 -21.60 14.50
C PRO A 628 -42.30 -23.10 14.24
N SER A 629 -42.57 -23.88 15.29
CA SER A 629 -42.63 -25.35 15.22
C SER A 629 -43.61 -25.85 14.14
N GLU A 630 -44.73 -25.16 13.98
CA GLU A 630 -45.79 -25.36 13.01
C GLU A 630 -45.34 -25.24 11.55
N PHE A 631 -44.23 -24.55 11.26
CA PHE A 631 -43.69 -24.42 9.90
C PHE A 631 -42.91 -25.67 9.47
N VAL A 632 -42.42 -26.49 10.42
CA VAL A 632 -41.53 -27.65 10.17
C VAL A 632 -42.07 -29.00 10.69
N LYS A 633 -42.99 -28.97 11.67
CA LYS A 633 -43.51 -30.17 12.35
C LYS A 633 -44.15 -31.17 11.38
N GLY A 634 -43.61 -32.39 11.37
CA GLY A 634 -44.09 -33.48 10.52
C GLY A 634 -43.67 -33.40 9.06
N LYS A 635 -42.72 -32.52 8.73
CA LYS A 635 -42.07 -32.46 7.41
C LYS A 635 -40.65 -33.04 7.50
N GLU A 636 -40.19 -33.63 6.39
CA GLU A 636 -38.80 -34.09 6.21
C GLU A 636 -37.94 -33.12 5.41
N GLU A 637 -38.57 -32.27 4.57
CA GLU A 637 -37.92 -31.18 3.84
C GLU A 637 -38.83 -29.93 3.80
N VAL A 638 -38.21 -28.73 3.76
CA VAL A 638 -38.88 -27.42 3.62
C VAL A 638 -38.11 -26.51 2.67
N ARG A 639 -38.80 -25.70 1.86
CA ARG A 639 -38.17 -24.73 0.96
C ARG A 639 -37.92 -23.42 1.70
N VAL A 640 -36.66 -23.11 1.98
CA VAL A 640 -36.25 -21.80 2.54
C VAL A 640 -36.03 -20.82 1.39
N LYS A 641 -36.79 -19.72 1.35
CA LYS A 641 -36.78 -18.74 0.25
C LYS A 641 -36.45 -17.33 0.74
N PHE A 642 -35.62 -16.62 -0.02
CA PHE A 642 -35.15 -15.25 0.23
C PHE A 642 -35.60 -14.35 -0.92
N VAL A 643 -36.35 -13.28 -0.62
CA VAL A 643 -36.93 -12.37 -1.63
C VAL A 643 -36.48 -10.94 -1.36
N ALA A 644 -35.72 -10.35 -2.27
CA ALA A 644 -35.30 -8.95 -2.14
C ALA A 644 -36.51 -8.01 -2.15
N HIS A 645 -36.50 -6.95 -1.33
CA HIS A 645 -37.50 -5.88 -1.50
C HIS A 645 -37.24 -5.09 -2.79
N LYS A 646 -38.27 -4.41 -3.30
CA LYS A 646 -38.17 -3.62 -4.52
C LYS A 646 -37.21 -2.44 -4.34
N GLY A 647 -36.27 -2.25 -5.26
CA GLY A 647 -35.16 -1.29 -5.16
C GLY A 647 -34.10 -1.65 -4.10
N LYS A 648 -34.10 -2.87 -3.57
CA LYS A 648 -33.17 -3.37 -2.53
C LYS A 648 -32.48 -4.66 -2.97
N GLN A 649 -31.68 -5.24 -2.09
CA GLN A 649 -31.06 -6.55 -2.31
C GLN A 649 -31.16 -7.44 -1.07
N VAL A 650 -31.01 -8.76 -1.26
CA VAL A 650 -30.86 -9.71 -0.13
C VAL A 650 -29.59 -9.38 0.65
N GLY A 651 -28.49 -9.03 -0.03
CA GLY A 651 -27.24 -8.62 0.59
C GLY A 651 -26.31 -9.79 0.88
N GLN A 652 -26.11 -10.66 -0.12
CA GLN A 652 -25.08 -11.70 -0.17
C GLN A 652 -25.12 -12.68 1.03
N ILE A 653 -25.86 -13.78 0.88
CA ILE A 653 -25.86 -14.86 1.88
C ILE A 653 -24.68 -15.80 1.60
N TYR A 654 -23.80 -15.96 2.60
CA TYR A 654 -22.53 -16.73 2.57
C TYR A 654 -22.64 -18.12 3.22
N GLY A 655 -23.84 -18.56 3.54
CA GLY A 655 -24.11 -19.81 4.24
C GLY A 655 -25.54 -19.85 4.76
N VAL A 656 -26.18 -21.01 4.61
CA VAL A 656 -27.53 -21.29 5.12
C VAL A 656 -27.45 -22.60 5.90
N ARG A 657 -27.88 -22.62 7.17
CA ARG A 657 -27.96 -23.84 7.98
C ARG A 657 -29.33 -23.94 8.65
N LEU A 658 -29.90 -25.13 8.69
CA LEU A 658 -30.89 -25.49 9.70
C LEU A 658 -30.13 -26.04 10.92
N VAL A 659 -30.35 -25.43 12.09
CA VAL A 659 -29.71 -25.84 13.35
C VAL A 659 -30.76 -26.16 14.40
N LYS A 660 -30.49 -27.17 15.26
CA LYS A 660 -31.34 -27.46 16.43
C LYS A 660 -31.12 -26.38 17.49
N ASN A 661 -32.22 -25.86 18.04
CA ASN A 661 -32.19 -24.86 19.11
C ASN A 661 -31.64 -25.46 20.41
#